data_AF-A0A1G2BEW7-F1
#
_entry.id   AF-A0A1G2BEW7-F1
#
_cell.length_a   1.000
_cell.length_b   1.000
_cell.length_c   1.000
_cell.angle_alpha   90.00
_cell.angle_beta   90.00
_cell.angle_gamma   90.00
#
_symmetry.space_group_name_H-M   'P 1'
#
loop_
_entity.id
_entity.type
_entity.pdbx_description
1 polymer ?
#
loop_
_entity_poly.entity_id
_entity_poly.type
_entity_poly.pdbx_seq_one_letter_code
_entity_poly.pdbx_strand_id
1 'polypeptide(L)'
;MKEKNNSKELIISEKANSQEVLTFSTNPNREGRVLILAVGGAGIPNTHYNLNENLREALEKIPYLVDSAQKIDYLALLKKDSADMTAQDVASIATTIYQYQNAYDGFVVVAGTDTMPYAASATAFALRGMGTPIIFTGATFDVQEWDTDFRLNLPNAIKVATMGAADVNAPSFGEVGILFDDSLSRATAAINRGTRSNNPIYTPRVSKLGDVGWTIKLESIAKQRHPSQLNYSYNINVNVAYFDLVSETHISSFNQLVEDKTVRGIVIGAFGAGNVPGLLIPSIYQAVYEKGKAVAVITNNKKGSSDMGLYDVGARAVKAGAISLGPMTKAAAIEKMRYALNNAKGEDQMKFLQDVARLLLTAVAEEIPKDFSRQAVNLIRDRFSKKPLPLSLFYKELKKSQANYTVKTYCRSKYTKYKILTISMGGTFYMEINSAGSLWPTKRPLGDLLDIKVNGLERLTSLDYIELHNTDSTDITHTHRKELARVIAKYKDHYDGIVVLHGTDTLAYSASSLSYMLIGIDKDVIFTGAQKPGYGSSDFDRNFVKSIKAIITRLKQPVSERVRPGVKVAFGDKLMIGSTVIKEDEHGINAFAPVEKHPVAGKLAYQIELYDITKNVKKRPFTLYTEFDSGVAYYECISAIDIRQFERLIENPEVSAVLIGGYDTGNMPQQMKYYISTAVNSYDKPIAFISHNDNGIAEINASPRIKEFIKAGGIALGDMIKESAFQKLGFAQGVVKKLGLTGHEKMGFVRKFMHTNFVGEISDHFCYAGDLVYKKIFNAKTITDIDIQKSLDRFTERYRKVRCHTKNTKRKVLKKKHKKRK
;
A
#
# COMPACT_ATOMS: atom_id res chain seq x y z
N MET A 1 45.84 18.19 35.30
CA MET A 1 44.95 19.24 35.84
C MET A 1 43.89 19.57 34.80
N LYS A 2 42.67 19.12 35.07
CA LYS A 2 41.32 19.48 34.58
C LYS A 2 41.10 19.96 33.13
N GLU A 3 40.38 19.10 32.42
CA GLU A 3 39.46 19.34 31.30
C GLU A 3 38.49 20.51 31.56
N LYS A 4 38.15 21.24 30.49
CA LYS A 4 36.90 22.00 30.38
C LYS A 4 36.13 21.52 29.15
N ASN A 5 35.07 20.77 29.42
CA ASN A 5 33.98 20.45 28.52
C ASN A 5 33.35 21.74 27.96
N ASN A 6 33.41 21.92 26.64
CA ASN A 6 32.53 22.84 25.93
C ASN A 6 31.27 22.07 25.49
N SER A 7 30.32 21.96 26.41
CA SER A 7 28.91 21.74 26.08
C SER A 7 28.41 22.97 25.32
N LYS A 8 28.20 22.82 24.01
CA LYS A 8 27.46 23.80 23.20
C LYS A 8 26.00 23.80 23.67
N GLU A 9 25.69 24.66 24.62
CA GLU A 9 24.33 25.16 24.82
C GLU A 9 23.92 25.91 23.55
N LEU A 10 23.09 25.26 22.74
CA LEU A 10 22.41 25.91 21.63
C LEU A 10 21.24 26.70 22.22
N ILE A 11 21.43 28.01 22.28
CA ILE A 11 20.39 29.01 22.53
C ILE A 11 19.34 28.84 21.44
N ILE A 12 18.26 28.13 21.77
CA ILE A 12 17.01 28.18 21.02
C ILE A 12 16.47 29.59 21.27
N SER A 13 16.23 30.33 20.20
CA SER A 13 15.61 31.66 20.24
C SER A 13 14.38 31.65 21.16
N GLU A 14 14.41 32.49 22.20
CA GLU A 14 13.34 32.76 23.19
C GLU A 14 12.06 33.40 22.59
N LYS A 15 11.73 33.12 21.32
CA LYS A 15 10.52 33.60 20.64
C LYS A 15 9.65 32.49 20.06
N ALA A 16 9.68 31.31 20.68
CA ALA A 16 8.68 30.27 20.44
C ALA A 16 7.73 30.22 21.66
N ASN A 17 6.54 30.82 21.50
CA ASN A 17 5.34 30.73 22.36
C ASN A 17 5.56 30.19 23.80
N SER A 18 5.68 31.10 24.77
CA SER A 18 5.48 30.80 26.19
C SER A 18 4.01 30.51 26.47
N GLN A 19 3.50 29.35 26.02
CA GLN A 19 2.19 28.88 26.43
C GLN A 19 2.31 28.18 27.77
N GLU A 20 1.63 28.74 28.76
CA GLU A 20 1.57 28.21 30.11
C GLU A 20 0.69 26.95 30.16
N VAL A 21 1.08 25.98 30.99
CA VAL A 21 0.25 24.82 31.31
C VAL A 21 -0.89 25.28 32.20
N LEU A 22 -2.13 25.01 31.80
CA LEU A 22 -3.33 25.44 32.52
C LEU A 22 -4.02 24.25 33.17
N THR A 23 -4.65 24.47 34.31
CA THR A 23 -5.48 23.46 34.98
C THR A 23 -6.91 23.52 34.47
N PHE A 24 -7.42 22.37 34.01
CA PHE A 24 -8.82 22.19 33.63
C PHE A 24 -9.66 21.82 34.85
N SER A 25 -9.25 20.80 35.60
CA SER A 25 -9.95 20.35 36.81
C SER A 25 -9.01 19.77 37.87
N THR A 26 -9.47 19.81 39.11
CA THR A 26 -8.90 19.08 40.25
C THR A 26 -10.03 18.36 40.99
N ASN A 27 -9.86 17.07 41.26
CA ASN A 27 -10.81 16.28 42.02
C ASN A 27 -10.05 15.38 43.01
N PRO A 28 -10.05 15.70 44.32
CA PRO A 28 -9.28 14.95 45.30
C PRO A 28 -9.77 13.50 45.53
N ASN A 29 -10.99 13.17 45.07
CA ASN A 29 -11.56 11.81 45.19
C ASN A 29 -11.14 10.88 44.05
N ARG A 30 -10.34 11.38 43.11
CA ARG A 30 -9.79 10.60 41.99
C ARG A 30 -8.28 10.51 42.12
N GLU A 31 -7.71 9.59 41.36
CA GLU A 31 -6.27 9.33 41.31
C GLU A 31 -5.69 9.71 39.94
N GLY A 32 -4.38 9.91 39.92
CA GLY A 32 -3.62 10.20 38.70
C GLY A 32 -3.68 11.66 38.25
N ARG A 33 -2.51 12.20 37.94
CA ARG A 33 -2.33 13.52 37.34
C ARG A 33 -2.02 13.33 35.87
N VAL A 34 -2.79 13.96 34.99
CA VAL A 34 -2.65 13.83 33.53
C VAL A 34 -2.39 15.18 32.89
N LEU A 35 -1.49 15.21 31.91
CA LEU A 35 -1.30 16.35 31.02
C LEU A 35 -1.86 16.03 29.63
N ILE A 36 -2.80 16.84 29.17
CA ILE A 36 -3.37 16.79 27.83
C ILE A 36 -2.58 17.74 26.92
N LEU A 37 -1.93 17.19 25.90
CA LEU A 37 -1.24 17.94 24.86
C LEU A 37 -2.10 17.99 23.61
N ALA A 38 -2.29 19.17 23.03
CA ALA A 38 -2.95 19.33 21.74
C ALA A 38 -1.97 19.78 20.66
N VAL A 39 -2.01 19.10 19.51
CA VAL A 39 -1.29 19.54 18.30
C VAL A 39 -2.20 19.83 17.10
N GLY A 40 -3.48 19.45 17.19
CA GLY A 40 -4.50 19.64 16.17
C GLY A 40 -5.48 18.48 16.11
N GLY A 41 -6.16 18.34 14.97
CA GLY A 41 -7.17 17.31 14.73
C GLY A 41 -8.61 17.79 14.96
N ALA A 42 -9.57 17.00 14.49
CA ALA A 42 -11.00 17.36 14.51
C ALA A 42 -11.59 17.52 15.93
N GLY A 43 -10.92 16.94 16.94
CA GLY A 43 -11.31 17.11 18.34
C GLY A 43 -11.06 18.51 18.92
N ILE A 44 -10.44 19.43 18.17
CA ILE A 44 -10.08 20.77 18.65
C ILE A 44 -10.71 21.82 17.72
N PRO A 45 -11.60 22.70 18.23
CA PRO A 45 -12.31 23.65 17.41
C PRO A 45 -11.40 24.78 16.91
N ASN A 46 -11.87 25.51 15.90
CA ASN A 46 -11.19 26.69 15.36
C ASN A 46 -11.95 28.00 15.55
N THR A 47 -12.14 28.37 16.81
CA THR A 47 -12.98 29.48 17.27
C THR A 47 -12.15 30.65 17.82
N HIS A 48 -11.02 30.36 18.47
CA HIS A 48 -10.18 31.34 19.14
C HIS A 48 -8.77 31.45 18.53
N TYR A 49 -8.13 32.62 18.65
CA TYR A 49 -6.71 32.79 18.31
C TYR A 49 -5.81 32.07 19.31
N ASN A 50 -6.17 32.10 20.60
CA ASN A 50 -5.45 31.39 21.65
C ASN A 50 -5.71 29.88 21.55
N LEU A 51 -4.65 29.09 21.38
CA LEU A 51 -4.78 27.64 21.23
C LEU A 51 -5.31 26.95 22.50
N ASN A 52 -4.93 27.45 23.68
CA ASN A 52 -5.40 26.90 24.95
C ASN A 52 -6.91 27.15 25.15
N GLU A 53 -7.44 28.27 24.67
CA GLU A 53 -8.90 28.53 24.70
C GLU A 53 -9.65 27.53 23.83
N ASN A 54 -9.15 27.24 22.62
CA ASN A 54 -9.76 26.21 21.76
C ASN A 54 -9.74 24.83 22.42
N LEU A 55 -8.61 24.41 23.00
CA LEU A 55 -8.55 23.13 23.70
C LEU A 55 -9.51 23.12 24.88
N ARG A 56 -9.54 24.19 25.70
CA ARG A 56 -10.48 24.30 26.82
C ARG A 56 -11.93 24.14 26.36
N GLU A 57 -12.34 24.83 25.29
CA GLU A 57 -13.68 24.70 24.72
C GLU A 57 -14.00 23.24 24.37
N ALA A 58 -13.06 22.51 23.76
CA ALA A 58 -13.22 21.10 23.45
C ALA A 58 -13.42 20.23 24.71
N LEU A 59 -12.63 20.49 25.76
CA LEU A 59 -12.73 19.76 27.03
C LEU A 59 -14.08 20.02 27.72
N GLU A 60 -14.57 21.27 27.68
CA GLU A 60 -15.87 21.66 28.25
C GLU A 60 -17.07 21.01 27.54
N LYS A 61 -16.91 20.52 26.30
CA LYS A 61 -17.93 19.70 25.61
C LYS A 61 -18.10 18.29 26.18
N ILE A 62 -17.25 17.87 27.12
CA ILE A 62 -17.32 16.56 27.76
C ILE A 62 -17.55 16.78 29.28
N PRO A 63 -18.81 16.93 29.72
CA PRO A 63 -19.11 17.39 31.09
C PRO A 63 -18.52 16.51 32.20
N TYR A 64 -18.46 15.19 31.98
CA TYR A 64 -17.94 14.23 32.95
C TYR A 64 -16.41 14.09 32.93
N LEU A 65 -15.71 14.82 32.05
CA LEU A 65 -14.25 14.79 31.98
C LEU A 65 -13.62 15.32 33.26
N VAL A 66 -14.25 16.29 33.94
CA VAL A 66 -13.76 16.90 35.18
C VAL A 66 -13.51 15.86 36.29
N ASP A 67 -14.23 14.74 36.26
CA ASP A 67 -14.16 13.65 37.23
C ASP A 67 -13.32 12.45 36.75
N SER A 68 -12.56 12.60 35.65
CA SER A 68 -11.82 11.49 35.05
C SER A 68 -10.43 11.23 35.67
N ALA A 69 -9.87 12.19 36.41
CA ALA A 69 -8.56 12.09 37.06
C ALA A 69 -8.45 13.02 38.28
N GLN A 70 -7.42 12.83 39.11
CA GLN A 70 -7.14 13.71 40.26
C GLN A 70 -6.87 15.15 39.83
N LYS A 71 -6.05 15.30 38.78
CA LYS A 71 -5.69 16.58 38.20
C LYS A 71 -5.59 16.45 36.70
N ILE A 72 -6.29 17.34 35.99
CA ILE A 72 -6.23 17.43 34.52
C ILE A 72 -5.65 18.79 34.20
N ASP A 73 -4.42 18.78 33.70
CA ASP A 73 -3.79 19.96 33.11
C ASP A 73 -3.77 19.83 31.59
N TYR A 74 -3.67 20.95 30.88
CA TYR A 74 -3.68 20.98 29.43
C TYR A 74 -2.75 22.03 28.85
N LEU A 75 -2.23 21.73 27.66
CA LEU A 75 -1.37 22.61 26.88
C LEU A 75 -1.56 22.35 25.37
N ALA A 76 -2.00 23.37 24.65
CA ALA A 76 -2.14 23.33 23.21
C ALA A 76 -0.88 23.84 22.51
N LEU A 77 0.05 22.90 22.24
CA LEU A 77 1.35 23.15 21.61
C LEU A 77 1.22 23.76 20.20
N LEU A 78 0.32 23.19 19.40
CA LEU A 78 0.18 23.51 17.98
C LEU A 78 -1.29 23.40 17.58
N LYS A 79 -1.60 23.99 16.43
CA LYS A 79 -2.88 23.79 15.74
C LYS A 79 -2.62 23.65 14.26
N LYS A 80 -2.32 22.43 13.85
CA LYS A 80 -2.05 22.07 12.46
C LYS A 80 -2.91 20.88 12.05
N ASP A 81 -3.27 20.85 10.78
CA ASP A 81 -3.75 19.62 10.17
C ASP A 81 -2.63 18.58 10.22
N SER A 82 -2.95 17.33 10.53
CA SER A 82 -1.96 16.25 10.67
C SER A 82 -1.10 16.06 9.42
N ALA A 83 -1.62 16.35 8.23
CA ALA A 83 -0.87 16.25 6.98
C ALA A 83 0.21 17.34 6.84
N ASP A 84 0.14 18.45 7.59
CA ASP A 84 1.13 19.54 7.57
C ASP A 84 2.17 19.44 8.69
N MET A 85 2.10 18.42 9.54
CA MET A 85 3.06 18.26 10.63
C MET A 85 4.48 18.07 10.08
N THR A 86 5.39 18.91 10.56
CA THR A 86 6.83 18.82 10.24
C THR A 86 7.56 17.97 11.28
N ALA A 87 8.82 17.60 11.00
CA ALA A 87 9.63 16.85 11.96
C ALA A 87 9.87 17.65 13.26
N GLN A 88 9.95 18.98 13.16
CA GLN A 88 10.05 19.86 14.32
C GLN A 88 8.78 19.85 15.17
N ASP A 89 7.60 19.83 14.53
CA ASP A 89 6.31 19.74 15.21
C ASP A 89 6.16 18.41 15.96
N VAL A 90 6.62 17.31 15.36
CA VAL A 90 6.60 16.00 16.03
C VAL A 90 7.60 15.96 17.19
N ALA A 91 8.78 16.57 17.02
CA ALA A 91 9.80 16.64 18.07
C ALA A 91 9.35 17.48 19.28
N SER A 92 8.53 18.52 19.09
CA SER A 92 8.02 19.34 20.19
C SER A 92 7.15 18.52 21.16
N ILE A 93 6.34 17.58 20.65
CA ILE A 93 5.53 16.67 21.48
C ILE A 93 6.43 15.90 22.45
N ALA A 94 7.45 15.21 21.92
CA ALA A 94 8.36 14.42 22.74
C ALA A 94 9.18 15.29 23.71
N THR A 95 9.56 16.50 23.28
CA THR A 95 10.28 17.47 24.13
C THR A 95 9.44 17.91 25.32
N THR A 96 8.18 18.28 25.08
CA THR A 96 7.26 18.70 26.15
C THR A 96 7.00 17.55 27.12
N ILE A 97 6.74 16.34 26.63
CA ILE A 97 6.55 15.17 27.50
C ILE A 97 7.80 14.92 28.35
N TYR A 98 9.00 15.00 27.75
CA TYR A 98 10.26 14.86 28.48
C TYR A 98 10.40 15.87 29.61
N GLN A 99 10.07 17.14 29.36
CA GLN A 99 10.14 18.23 30.34
C GLN A 99 9.21 17.99 31.54
N TYR A 100 8.01 17.47 31.31
CA TYR A 100 6.99 17.30 32.33
C TYR A 100 6.86 15.86 32.88
N GLN A 101 7.72 14.93 32.46
CA GLN A 101 7.59 13.49 32.76
C GLN A 101 7.48 13.14 34.24
N ASN A 102 8.07 13.95 35.13
CA ASN A 102 8.05 13.72 36.58
C ASN A 102 6.87 14.41 37.29
N ALA A 103 6.16 15.31 36.60
CA ALA A 103 5.04 16.07 37.17
C ALA A 103 3.70 15.34 37.02
N TYR A 104 3.60 14.39 36.09
CA TYR A 104 2.36 13.72 35.72
C TYR A 104 2.53 12.20 35.72
N ASP A 105 1.43 11.51 35.99
CA ASP A 105 1.35 10.06 36.01
C ASP A 105 0.94 9.51 34.62
N GLY A 106 0.60 10.37 33.67
CA GLY A 106 0.27 10.00 32.30
C GLY A 106 0.14 11.20 31.37
N PHE A 107 0.27 10.95 30.07
CA PHE A 107 0.11 11.96 29.02
C PHE A 107 -0.94 11.52 28.01
N VAL A 108 -1.77 12.46 27.58
CA VAL A 108 -2.70 12.26 26.47
C VAL A 108 -2.37 13.26 25.37
N VAL A 109 -2.18 12.80 24.13
CA VAL A 109 -1.87 13.65 22.99
C VAL A 109 -3.03 13.63 22.01
N VAL A 110 -3.72 14.77 21.87
CA VAL A 110 -4.80 14.98 20.89
C VAL A 110 -4.19 15.42 19.56
N ALA A 111 -4.34 14.57 18.55
CA ALA A 111 -3.78 14.78 17.22
C ALA A 111 -4.76 14.38 16.09
N GLY A 112 -4.48 14.83 14.87
CA GLY A 112 -5.21 14.41 13.67
C GLY A 112 -4.87 12.96 13.28
N THR A 113 -5.87 12.23 12.78
CA THR A 113 -5.79 10.78 12.50
C THR A 113 -4.83 10.43 11.36
N ASP A 114 -4.70 11.28 10.34
CA ASP A 114 -3.93 10.99 9.11
C ASP A 114 -2.48 10.57 9.41
N THR A 115 -1.79 11.31 10.28
CA THR A 115 -0.38 11.09 10.60
C THR A 115 -0.12 10.62 12.03
N MET A 116 -1.18 10.32 12.80
CA MET A 116 -1.06 9.88 14.19
C MET A 116 -0.13 8.67 14.38
N PRO A 117 -0.15 7.61 13.55
CA PRO A 117 0.80 6.51 13.68
C PRO A 117 2.27 6.94 13.53
N TYR A 118 2.55 7.98 12.75
CA TYR A 118 3.90 8.52 12.59
C TYR A 118 4.31 9.30 13.84
N ALA A 119 3.50 10.27 14.28
CA ALA A 119 3.81 11.07 15.47
C ALA A 119 3.98 10.18 16.71
N ALA A 120 3.09 9.21 16.92
CA ALA A 120 3.17 8.27 18.03
C ALA A 120 4.42 7.38 17.97
N SER A 121 4.78 6.86 16.77
CA SER A 121 6.01 6.07 16.59
C SER A 121 7.26 6.91 16.87
N ALA A 122 7.31 8.14 16.37
CA ALA A 122 8.41 9.06 16.62
C ALA A 122 8.57 9.36 18.12
N THR A 123 7.48 9.61 18.83
CA THR A 123 7.49 9.80 20.29
C THR A 123 7.98 8.56 21.02
N ALA A 124 7.56 7.35 20.60
CA ALA A 124 8.03 6.09 21.18
C ALA A 124 9.54 5.88 21.01
N PHE A 125 10.09 6.23 19.84
CA PHE A 125 11.54 6.16 19.60
C PHE A 125 12.32 7.29 20.27
N ALA A 126 11.71 8.45 20.51
CA ALA A 126 12.34 9.57 21.17
C ALA A 126 12.44 9.38 22.68
N LEU A 127 11.41 8.79 23.31
CA LEU A 127 11.27 8.63 24.76
C LEU A 127 11.55 7.19 25.21
N ARG A 128 12.70 6.64 24.79
CA ARG A 128 13.07 5.25 25.06
C ARG A 128 13.23 5.01 26.54
N GLY A 129 12.65 3.91 27.03
CA GLY A 129 12.70 3.57 28.45
C GLY A 129 11.73 4.38 29.32
N MET A 130 10.81 5.14 28.71
CA MET A 130 9.69 5.74 29.43
C MET A 130 8.72 4.65 29.89
N GLY A 131 8.44 4.61 31.19
CA GLY A 131 7.45 3.69 31.77
C GLY A 131 6.14 4.35 32.19
N THR A 132 6.00 5.65 31.93
CA THR A 132 4.76 6.41 32.09
C THR A 132 3.92 6.30 30.80
N PRO A 133 2.58 6.08 30.88
CA PRO A 133 1.69 6.11 29.72
C PRO A 133 1.79 7.37 28.87
N ILE A 134 1.81 7.17 27.55
CA ILE A 134 1.50 8.22 26.57
C ILE A 134 0.44 7.68 25.64
N ILE A 135 -0.74 8.28 25.65
CA ILE A 135 -1.87 7.86 24.82
C ILE A 135 -2.14 8.91 23.75
N PHE A 136 -1.88 8.56 22.50
CA PHE A 136 -2.33 9.35 21.36
C PHE A 136 -3.80 9.05 21.09
N THR A 137 -4.58 10.09 20.84
CA THR A 137 -5.99 9.97 20.52
C THR A 137 -6.43 11.16 19.66
N GLY A 138 -7.67 11.14 19.18
CA GLY A 138 -8.22 12.18 18.32
C GLY A 138 -9.71 11.97 18.11
N ALA A 139 -10.21 12.52 17.00
CA ALA A 139 -11.58 12.35 16.57
C ALA A 139 -11.64 12.24 15.05
N THR A 140 -12.60 11.49 14.52
CA THR A 140 -12.94 11.51 13.09
C THR A 140 -13.90 12.64 12.75
N PHE A 141 -14.76 13.01 13.70
CA PHE A 141 -15.72 14.10 13.54
C PHE A 141 -15.29 15.34 14.31
N ASP A 142 -15.77 16.51 13.87
CA ASP A 142 -15.56 17.75 14.59
C ASP A 142 -16.15 17.66 16.00
N VAL A 143 -15.49 18.23 17.01
CA VAL A 143 -15.97 18.19 18.41
C VAL A 143 -17.33 18.88 18.61
N GLN A 144 -17.71 19.77 17.70
CA GLN A 144 -19.00 20.46 17.73
C GLN A 144 -20.16 19.55 17.27
N GLU A 145 -19.88 18.45 16.57
CA GLU A 145 -20.90 17.49 16.16
C GLU A 145 -21.53 16.80 17.38
N TRP A 146 -22.84 16.58 17.31
CA TRP A 146 -23.61 16.07 18.45
C TRP A 146 -23.25 14.62 18.81
N ASP A 147 -22.76 13.84 17.85
CA ASP A 147 -22.36 12.42 17.94
C ASP A 147 -20.83 12.22 17.78
N THR A 148 -20.04 13.26 17.99
CA THR A 148 -18.57 13.17 17.88
C THR A 148 -17.97 12.05 18.73
N ASP A 149 -17.07 11.27 18.12
CA ASP A 149 -16.31 10.19 18.76
C ASP A 149 -15.30 10.72 19.80
N PHE A 150 -14.99 12.01 19.76
CA PHE A 150 -14.11 12.67 20.74
C PHE A 150 -14.61 12.48 22.19
N ARG A 151 -15.94 12.44 22.38
CA ARG A 151 -16.57 12.23 23.69
C ARG A 151 -16.26 10.88 24.30
N LEU A 152 -15.99 9.86 23.48
CA LEU A 152 -15.58 8.53 23.96
C LEU A 152 -14.05 8.43 24.04
N ASN A 153 -13.36 8.87 22.99
CA ASN A 153 -11.93 8.71 22.81
C ASN A 153 -11.12 9.38 23.94
N LEU A 154 -11.42 10.65 24.26
CA LEU A 154 -10.61 11.41 25.22
C LEU A 154 -10.72 10.89 26.67
N PRO A 155 -11.92 10.65 27.24
CA PRO A 155 -12.05 10.05 28.57
C PRO A 155 -11.41 8.68 28.67
N ASN A 156 -11.56 7.83 27.65
CA ASN A 156 -10.92 6.51 27.59
C ASN A 156 -9.39 6.64 27.57
N ALA A 157 -8.85 7.61 26.84
CA ALA A 157 -7.42 7.89 26.83
C ALA A 157 -6.90 8.33 28.20
N ILE A 158 -7.61 9.23 28.90
CA ILE A 158 -7.25 9.65 30.26
C ILE A 158 -7.28 8.45 31.22
N LYS A 159 -8.33 7.62 31.14
CA LYS A 159 -8.49 6.44 31.97
C LYS A 159 -7.30 5.48 31.84
N VAL A 160 -6.84 5.22 30.60
CA VAL A 160 -5.64 4.40 30.37
C VAL A 160 -4.38 5.13 30.85
N ALA A 161 -4.28 6.45 30.64
CA ALA A 161 -3.13 7.25 31.03
C ALA A 161 -2.91 7.33 32.54
N THR A 162 -3.97 7.26 33.36
CA THR A 162 -3.90 7.30 34.82
C THR A 162 -3.97 5.92 35.49
N MET A 163 -4.29 4.87 34.73
CA MET A 163 -4.42 3.51 35.25
C MET A 163 -3.14 3.02 35.94
N GLY A 164 -3.28 2.48 37.15
CA GLY A 164 -2.17 1.96 37.97
C GLY A 164 -1.25 3.05 38.54
N ALA A 165 -1.68 4.31 38.58
CA ALA A 165 -0.88 5.40 39.14
C ALA A 165 -0.79 5.36 40.68
N ALA A 166 -1.86 4.98 41.38
CA ALA A 166 -1.87 4.94 42.85
C ALA A 166 -1.65 3.55 43.45
N ASP A 167 -1.94 2.48 42.70
CA ASP A 167 -1.72 1.10 43.13
C ASP A 167 -0.77 0.39 42.16
N VAL A 168 0.41 0.05 42.67
CA VAL A 168 1.46 -0.67 41.94
C VAL A 168 1.07 -2.12 41.59
N ASN A 169 0.08 -2.68 42.28
CA ASN A 169 -0.43 -4.04 42.02
C ASN A 169 -1.61 -4.04 41.05
N ALA A 170 -2.19 -2.88 40.76
CA ALA A 170 -3.26 -2.77 39.78
C ALA A 170 -2.72 -2.99 38.35
N PRO A 171 -3.54 -3.52 37.43
CA PRO A 171 -3.23 -3.51 36.01
C PRO A 171 -2.79 -2.11 35.59
N SER A 172 -1.70 -2.02 34.84
CA SER A 172 -1.11 -0.74 34.45
C SER A 172 -0.54 -0.80 33.04
N PHE A 173 -0.36 0.37 32.45
CA PHE A 173 0.17 0.54 31.10
C PHE A 173 1.43 1.40 31.15
N GLY A 174 2.45 1.10 30.36
CA GLY A 174 3.76 1.75 30.46
C GLY A 174 4.49 1.84 29.14
N GLU A 175 3.78 2.17 28.06
CA GLU A 175 4.35 2.41 26.73
C GLU A 175 3.59 3.52 25.99
N VAL A 176 3.95 3.78 24.73
CA VAL A 176 3.20 4.71 23.85
C VAL A 176 2.11 3.93 23.12
N GLY A 177 0.86 4.29 23.39
CA GLY A 177 -0.32 3.70 22.77
C GLY A 177 -1.07 4.69 21.89
N ILE A 178 -1.89 4.16 20.99
CA ILE A 178 -2.92 4.91 20.30
C ILE A 178 -4.27 4.34 20.71
N LEU A 179 -5.19 5.19 21.16
CA LEU A 179 -6.53 4.80 21.55
C LEU A 179 -7.56 5.48 20.65
N PHE A 180 -8.39 4.65 20.04
CA PHE A 180 -9.60 5.04 19.33
C PHE A 180 -10.73 4.11 19.77
N ASP A 181 -11.91 4.70 19.97
CA ASP A 181 -13.11 4.04 20.48
C ASP A 181 -12.82 3.26 21.78
N ASP A 182 -12.84 1.94 21.69
CA ASP A 182 -12.57 1.00 22.78
C ASP A 182 -11.24 0.24 22.62
N SER A 183 -10.45 0.49 21.57
CA SER A 183 -9.30 -0.33 21.23
C SER A 183 -7.97 0.39 21.46
N LEU A 184 -7.16 -0.14 22.38
CA LEU A 184 -5.79 0.34 22.62
C LEU A 184 -4.80 -0.39 21.70
N SER A 185 -4.08 0.36 20.88
CA SER A 185 -3.11 -0.12 19.89
C SER A 185 -1.68 0.29 20.23
N ARG A 186 -0.69 -0.56 19.90
CA ARG A 186 0.73 -0.18 20.00
C ARG A 186 1.10 0.83 18.94
N ALA A 187 1.65 1.98 19.34
CA ALA A 187 2.00 3.06 18.42
C ALA A 187 2.90 2.61 17.26
N THR A 188 3.96 1.85 17.57
CA THR A 188 4.97 1.40 16.62
C THR A 188 4.57 0.23 15.72
N ALA A 189 3.35 -0.28 15.88
CA ALA A 189 2.78 -1.33 15.05
C ALA A 189 1.43 -0.93 14.43
N ALA A 190 0.99 0.31 14.66
CA ALA A 190 -0.29 0.80 14.21
C ALA A 190 -0.24 1.28 12.76
N ILE A 191 -1.38 1.17 12.07
CA ILE A 191 -1.64 1.80 10.78
C ILE A 191 -2.98 2.54 10.83
N ASN A 192 -3.15 3.52 9.94
CA ASN A 192 -4.43 4.16 9.71
C ASN A 192 -5.15 3.42 8.57
N ARG A 193 -6.38 2.94 8.80
CA ARG A 193 -7.22 2.27 7.79
C ARG A 193 -8.27 3.19 7.16
N GLY A 194 -8.37 4.45 7.58
CA GLY A 194 -9.31 5.45 7.09
C GLY A 194 -10.43 5.77 8.09
N THR A 195 -10.94 7.00 8.04
CA THR A 195 -11.91 7.56 8.99
C THR A 195 -13.35 7.10 8.74
N ARG A 196 -13.64 6.49 7.58
CA ARG A 196 -14.95 5.86 7.30
C ARG A 196 -15.16 4.52 8.02
N SER A 197 -14.34 4.22 9.03
CA SER A 197 -14.48 3.06 9.89
C SER A 197 -14.49 3.54 11.35
N ASN A 198 -15.30 2.92 12.19
CA ASN A 198 -15.42 3.26 13.62
C ASN A 198 -14.08 3.22 14.38
N ASN A 199 -13.17 2.33 13.98
CA ASN A 199 -11.82 2.22 14.54
C ASN A 199 -10.78 2.55 13.46
N PRO A 200 -10.47 3.83 13.20
CA PRO A 200 -9.61 4.23 12.08
C PRO A 200 -8.15 3.79 12.25
N ILE A 201 -7.72 3.45 13.46
CA ILE A 201 -6.35 3.02 13.76
C ILE A 201 -6.35 1.65 14.41
N TYR A 202 -5.48 0.75 13.93
CA TYR A 202 -5.35 -0.60 14.47
C TYR A 202 -3.96 -1.18 14.18
N THR A 203 -3.64 -2.33 14.81
CA THR A 203 -2.41 -3.08 14.61
C THR A 203 -2.67 -4.37 13.81
N PRO A 204 -2.35 -4.43 12.50
CA PRO A 204 -2.62 -5.63 11.69
C PRO A 204 -1.64 -6.79 11.92
N ARG A 205 -0.45 -6.50 12.48
CA ARG A 205 0.68 -7.45 12.56
C ARG A 205 0.93 -7.97 13.98
N VAL A 206 0.31 -7.34 14.97
CA VAL A 206 0.34 -7.74 16.38
C VAL A 206 -1.06 -7.54 16.96
N SER A 207 -1.42 -8.28 18.01
CA SER A 207 -2.67 -8.06 18.71
C SER A 207 -2.78 -6.63 19.22
N LYS A 208 -4.01 -6.13 19.40
CA LYS A 208 -4.25 -4.92 20.18
C LYS A 208 -3.70 -5.09 21.61
N LEU A 209 -3.42 -3.99 22.29
CA LEU A 209 -2.89 -3.99 23.65
C LEU A 209 -3.98 -4.14 24.70
N GLY A 210 -5.24 -3.84 24.36
CA GLY A 210 -6.35 -4.06 25.26
C GLY A 210 -7.66 -3.44 24.78
N ASP A 211 -8.72 -3.79 25.49
CA ASP A 211 -10.06 -3.22 25.36
C ASP A 211 -10.35 -2.25 26.51
N VAL A 212 -10.93 -1.11 26.19
CA VAL A 212 -11.24 -0.02 27.11
C VAL A 212 -12.74 0.23 27.11
N GLY A 213 -13.42 -0.28 28.13
CA GLY A 213 -14.84 -0.02 28.38
C GLY A 213 -15.08 0.37 29.83
N TRP A 214 -16.14 -0.16 30.44
CA TRP A 214 -16.35 -0.06 31.90
C TRP A 214 -15.10 -0.54 32.65
N THR A 215 -14.59 -1.71 32.26
CA THR A 215 -13.30 -2.24 32.73
C THR A 215 -12.27 -2.15 31.62
N ILE A 216 -10.99 -2.04 31.99
CA ILE A 216 -9.88 -2.13 31.05
C ILE A 216 -9.37 -3.56 31.09
N LYS A 217 -9.31 -4.21 29.92
CA LYS A 217 -8.72 -5.54 29.76
C LYS A 217 -7.47 -5.40 28.91
N LEU A 218 -6.31 -5.46 29.55
CA LEU A 218 -5.03 -5.46 28.84
C LEU A 218 -4.68 -6.87 28.37
N GLU A 219 -4.14 -6.95 27.17
CA GLU A 219 -3.54 -8.15 26.62
C GLU A 219 -2.15 -8.38 27.22
N SER A 220 -1.73 -9.64 27.29
CA SER A 220 -0.42 -10.04 27.86
C SER A 220 0.80 -9.38 27.19
N ILE A 221 0.63 -8.89 25.97
CA ILE A 221 1.68 -8.20 25.21
C ILE A 221 1.88 -6.74 25.63
N ALA A 222 0.93 -6.14 26.37
CA ALA A 222 1.01 -4.77 26.84
C ALA A 222 2.06 -4.63 27.95
N LYS A 223 2.84 -3.55 27.90
CA LYS A 223 3.81 -3.26 28.96
C LYS A 223 3.15 -2.62 30.16
N GLN A 224 3.50 -3.12 31.34
CA GLN A 224 3.15 -2.48 32.61
C GLN A 224 4.03 -1.25 32.88
N ARG A 225 3.53 -0.37 33.76
CA ARG A 225 4.32 0.75 34.28
C ARG A 225 5.62 0.25 34.88
N HIS A 226 6.68 1.02 34.69
CA HIS A 226 7.98 0.78 35.30
C HIS A 226 8.69 2.11 35.54
N PRO A 227 9.67 2.17 36.46
CA PRO A 227 10.48 3.37 36.62
C PRO A 227 11.16 3.74 35.31
N SER A 228 10.95 4.99 34.86
CA SER A 228 11.51 5.46 33.60
C SER A 228 13.04 5.48 33.64
N GLN A 229 13.68 4.79 32.70
CA GLN A 229 15.12 4.85 32.44
C GLN A 229 15.33 5.54 31.10
N LEU A 230 15.08 6.85 31.09
CA LEU A 230 14.86 7.54 29.84
C LEU A 230 16.17 7.82 29.07
N ASN A 231 16.20 7.40 27.81
CA ASN A 231 17.23 7.80 26.85
C ASN A 231 16.60 8.67 25.75
N TYR A 232 16.54 9.96 26.05
CA TYR A 232 15.91 10.96 25.18
C TYR A 232 16.73 11.24 23.92
N SER A 233 16.09 11.17 22.76
CA SER A 233 16.63 11.66 21.50
C SER A 233 15.50 12.25 20.67
N TYR A 234 15.47 13.58 20.51
CA TYR A 234 14.58 14.20 19.53
C TYR A 234 15.11 13.97 18.11
N ASN A 235 14.19 13.98 17.15
CA ASN A 235 14.49 13.62 15.78
C ASN A 235 13.86 14.62 14.81
N ILE A 236 14.71 15.47 14.25
CA ILE A 236 14.33 16.49 13.25
C ILE A 236 14.84 16.11 11.85
N ASN A 237 15.31 14.88 11.67
CA ASN A 237 15.93 14.47 10.43
C ASN A 237 14.87 14.33 9.33
N VAL A 238 14.98 15.16 8.29
CA VAL A 238 14.12 15.14 7.09
C VAL A 238 14.79 14.48 5.89
N ASN A 239 16.01 14.00 6.05
CA ASN A 239 16.86 13.43 5.00
C ASN A 239 16.48 11.96 4.68
N VAL A 240 15.20 11.63 4.79
CA VAL A 240 14.64 10.30 4.54
C VAL A 240 13.66 10.39 3.38
N ALA A 241 13.77 9.45 2.45
CA ALA A 241 12.81 9.25 1.37
C ALA A 241 12.02 7.96 1.58
N TYR A 242 10.75 7.98 1.17
CA TYR A 242 9.93 6.78 1.06
C TYR A 242 9.63 6.50 -0.42
N PHE A 243 9.88 5.27 -0.85
CA PHE A 243 9.69 4.86 -2.23
C PHE A 243 8.79 3.63 -2.27
N ASP A 244 7.51 3.85 -2.58
CA ASP A 244 6.51 2.79 -2.64
C ASP A 244 6.52 2.10 -3.99
N LEU A 245 6.75 0.78 -4.00
CA LEU A 245 6.77 0.03 -5.24
C LEU A 245 5.36 -0.18 -5.79
N VAL A 246 5.22 0.18 -7.06
CA VAL A 246 4.08 -0.13 -7.92
C VAL A 246 4.55 -0.98 -9.10
N SER A 247 3.69 -1.81 -9.69
CA SER A 247 4.19 -2.73 -10.71
C SER A 247 4.65 -1.96 -11.96
N GLU A 248 5.90 -2.22 -12.38
CA GLU A 248 6.63 -1.41 -13.38
C GLU A 248 6.95 0.01 -12.90
N THR A 249 7.39 0.11 -11.63
CA THR A 249 7.90 1.35 -11.04
C THR A 249 8.93 2.02 -11.95
N HIS A 250 8.78 3.33 -12.12
CA HIS A 250 9.65 4.15 -12.94
C HIS A 250 11.05 4.29 -12.30
N ILE A 251 12.06 3.65 -12.91
CA ILE A 251 13.40 3.53 -12.31
C ILE A 251 14.09 4.88 -12.10
N SER A 252 13.90 5.85 -13.00
CA SER A 252 14.59 7.13 -12.84
C SER A 252 14.06 7.95 -11.67
N SER A 253 12.81 7.73 -11.25
CA SER A 253 12.28 8.30 -10.02
C SER A 253 13.04 7.77 -8.79
N PHE A 254 13.43 6.49 -8.78
CA PHE A 254 14.30 5.95 -7.74
C PHE A 254 15.73 6.51 -7.86
N ASN A 255 16.29 6.55 -9.07
CA ASN A 255 17.65 7.06 -9.29
C ASN A 255 17.79 8.53 -8.87
N GLN A 256 16.74 9.35 -9.00
CA GLN A 256 16.74 10.70 -8.46
C GLN A 256 16.94 10.71 -6.94
N LEU A 257 16.31 9.80 -6.21
CA LEU A 257 16.53 9.65 -4.76
C LEU A 257 17.95 9.13 -4.46
N VAL A 258 18.52 8.30 -5.33
CA VAL A 258 19.92 7.82 -5.22
C VAL A 258 20.92 8.95 -5.45
N GLU A 259 20.65 9.87 -6.35
CA GLU A 259 21.53 11.01 -6.64
C GLU A 259 21.33 12.22 -5.71
N ASP A 260 20.17 12.32 -5.06
CA ASP A 260 19.86 13.45 -4.20
C ASP A 260 20.75 13.51 -2.94
N LYS A 261 21.64 14.51 -2.87
CA LYS A 261 22.56 14.71 -1.75
C LYS A 261 21.86 15.00 -0.42
N THR A 262 20.60 15.46 -0.44
CA THR A 262 19.84 15.70 0.79
C THR A 262 19.25 14.42 1.38
N VAL A 263 19.17 13.32 0.63
CA VAL A 263 18.67 12.03 1.11
C VAL A 263 19.82 11.18 1.66
N ARG A 264 19.68 10.72 2.91
CA ARG A 264 20.64 9.85 3.62
C ARG A 264 20.09 8.45 3.89
N GLY A 265 18.77 8.30 3.92
CA GLY A 265 18.10 7.01 4.04
C GLY A 265 16.91 6.89 3.09
N ILE A 266 16.71 5.71 2.53
CA ILE A 266 15.58 5.39 1.65
C ILE A 266 14.86 4.19 2.26
N VAL A 267 13.56 4.32 2.49
CA VAL A 267 12.68 3.22 2.88
C VAL A 267 11.88 2.79 1.65
N ILE A 268 12.03 1.54 1.23
CA ILE A 268 11.30 0.95 0.10
C ILE A 268 10.10 0.18 0.65
N GLY A 269 8.91 0.56 0.19
CA GLY A 269 7.71 -0.24 0.32
C GLY A 269 7.70 -1.31 -0.77
N ALA A 270 8.10 -2.54 -0.44
CA ALA A 270 8.30 -3.62 -1.40
C ALA A 270 7.10 -4.57 -1.50
N PHE A 271 7.10 -5.40 -2.55
CA PHE A 271 6.04 -6.40 -2.74
C PHE A 271 6.25 -7.59 -1.82
N GLY A 272 5.14 -8.22 -1.42
CA GLY A 272 5.14 -9.50 -0.72
C GLY A 272 6.13 -9.59 0.44
N ALA A 273 7.00 -10.61 0.45
CA ALA A 273 8.05 -10.82 1.46
C ALA A 273 9.22 -9.83 1.39
N GLY A 274 9.04 -8.64 0.82
CA GLY A 274 10.12 -7.67 0.59
C GLY A 274 10.83 -7.86 -0.75
N ASN A 275 10.12 -8.40 -1.75
CA ASN A 275 10.63 -8.60 -3.10
C ASN A 275 10.66 -7.27 -3.86
N VAL A 276 11.79 -6.99 -4.50
CA VAL A 276 11.98 -5.82 -5.36
C VAL A 276 12.26 -6.28 -6.80
N PRO A 277 11.77 -5.55 -7.82
CA PRO A 277 12.10 -5.83 -9.20
C PRO A 277 13.62 -5.90 -9.42
N GLY A 278 14.08 -6.85 -10.24
CA GLY A 278 15.49 -7.05 -10.55
C GLY A 278 16.16 -5.79 -11.11
N LEU A 279 15.41 -4.95 -11.83
CA LEU A 279 15.91 -3.68 -12.38
C LEU A 279 16.36 -2.67 -11.30
N LEU A 280 15.88 -2.77 -10.06
CA LEU A 280 16.27 -1.86 -8.97
C LEU A 280 17.56 -2.30 -8.25
N ILE A 281 18.00 -3.54 -8.45
CA ILE A 281 19.19 -4.08 -7.75
C ILE A 281 20.44 -3.24 -7.99
N PRO A 282 20.77 -2.79 -9.23
CA PRO A 282 21.92 -1.91 -9.46
C PRO A 282 21.79 -0.57 -8.75
N SER A 283 20.61 0.05 -8.77
CA SER A 283 20.38 1.34 -8.12
C SER A 283 20.45 1.24 -6.59
N ILE A 284 19.99 0.13 -6.00
CA ILE A 284 20.16 -0.15 -4.56
C ILE A 284 21.65 -0.29 -4.23
N TYR A 285 22.39 -1.06 -5.03
CA TYR A 285 23.83 -1.24 -4.85
C TYR A 285 24.57 0.11 -4.90
N GLN A 286 24.23 0.94 -5.89
CA GLN A 286 24.78 2.29 -6.06
C GLN A 286 24.46 3.16 -4.83
N ALA A 287 23.20 3.17 -4.38
CA ALA A 287 22.78 3.96 -3.22
C ALA A 287 23.58 3.62 -1.97
N VAL A 288 23.76 2.32 -1.69
CA VAL A 288 24.43 1.87 -0.46
C VAL A 288 25.94 2.02 -0.57
N TYR A 289 26.56 1.42 -1.57
CA TYR A 289 28.02 1.26 -1.62
C TYR A 289 28.74 2.43 -2.28
N GLU A 290 28.10 3.13 -3.23
CA GLU A 290 28.72 4.27 -3.92
C GLU A 290 28.31 5.61 -3.33
N LYS A 291 27.06 5.75 -2.87
CA LYS A 291 26.51 7.01 -2.36
C LYS A 291 26.38 7.06 -0.83
N GLY A 292 26.62 5.96 -0.12
CA GLY A 292 26.62 5.93 1.34
C GLY A 292 25.24 6.11 2.00
N LYS A 293 24.17 5.71 1.31
CA LYS A 293 22.79 5.84 1.78
C LYS A 293 22.30 4.53 2.41
N ALA A 294 21.58 4.62 3.52
CA ALA A 294 20.93 3.45 4.09
C ALA A 294 19.68 3.10 3.28
N VAL A 295 19.55 1.86 2.82
CA VAL A 295 18.35 1.38 2.11
C VAL A 295 17.67 0.32 2.96
N ALA A 296 16.47 0.64 3.46
CA ALA A 296 15.65 -0.27 4.24
C ALA A 296 14.42 -0.72 3.46
N VAL A 297 13.93 -1.93 3.73
CA VAL A 297 12.82 -2.55 3.00
C VAL A 297 11.75 -3.03 3.98
N ILE A 298 10.51 -2.66 3.69
CA ILE A 298 9.29 -3.16 4.36
C ILE A 298 8.37 -3.81 3.33
N THR A 299 7.37 -4.56 3.77
CA THR A 299 6.28 -5.00 2.90
C THR A 299 5.16 -3.95 2.84
N ASN A 300 4.61 -3.77 1.63
CA ASN A 300 3.41 -2.97 1.37
C ASN A 300 2.11 -3.64 1.81
N ASN A 301 2.16 -4.95 2.07
CA ASN A 301 1.00 -5.66 2.57
C ASN A 301 0.70 -5.22 4.00
N LYS A 302 -0.59 -5.16 4.34
CA LYS A 302 -1.04 -4.79 5.70
C LYS A 302 -0.52 -5.80 6.72
N LYS A 303 -0.62 -7.07 6.37
CA LYS A 303 -0.19 -8.21 7.19
C LYS A 303 1.07 -8.87 6.63
N GLY A 304 1.83 -9.47 7.53
CA GLY A 304 3.07 -10.17 7.24
C GLY A 304 4.32 -9.34 7.49
N SER A 305 5.44 -9.83 6.97
CA SER A 305 6.78 -9.26 7.17
C SER A 305 7.61 -9.28 5.89
N SER A 306 8.63 -8.43 5.85
CA SER A 306 9.64 -8.44 4.80
C SER A 306 10.68 -9.54 5.02
N ASP A 307 10.35 -10.79 4.71
CA ASP A 307 11.24 -11.94 4.86
C ASP A 307 12.23 -12.08 3.68
N MET A 308 13.05 -11.06 3.49
CA MET A 308 14.02 -11.01 2.39
C MET A 308 15.01 -12.18 2.48
N GLY A 309 15.14 -12.92 1.38
CA GLY A 309 15.91 -14.17 1.32
C GLY A 309 15.05 -15.39 0.99
N LEU A 310 13.73 -15.31 1.25
CA LEU A 310 12.78 -16.34 0.85
C LEU A 310 12.76 -16.54 -0.67
N TYR A 311 12.79 -15.44 -1.43
CA TYR A 311 12.88 -15.44 -2.89
C TYR A 311 14.24 -14.89 -3.34
N ASP A 312 14.74 -15.39 -4.48
CA ASP A 312 16.04 -15.01 -5.02
C ASP A 312 16.16 -13.50 -5.32
N VAL A 313 15.09 -12.84 -5.78
CA VAL A 313 15.07 -11.38 -6.01
C VAL A 313 15.31 -10.59 -4.72
N GLY A 314 14.66 -10.98 -3.61
CA GLY A 314 14.90 -10.39 -2.29
C GLY A 314 16.31 -10.69 -1.78
N ALA A 315 16.81 -11.91 -1.99
CA ALA A 315 18.18 -12.28 -1.62
C ALA A 315 19.24 -11.42 -2.34
N ARG A 316 19.03 -11.11 -3.63
CA ARG A 316 19.91 -10.21 -4.40
C ARG A 316 19.88 -8.78 -3.87
N ALA A 317 18.72 -8.28 -3.45
CA ALA A 317 18.60 -6.95 -2.86
C ALA A 317 19.36 -6.85 -1.53
N VAL A 318 19.31 -7.90 -0.70
CA VAL A 318 20.12 -7.97 0.54
C VAL A 318 21.62 -7.95 0.20
N LYS A 319 22.07 -8.70 -0.82
CA LYS A 319 23.47 -8.64 -1.30
C LYS A 319 23.86 -7.24 -1.81
N ALA A 320 22.92 -6.52 -2.40
CA ALA A 320 23.08 -5.12 -2.79
C ALA A 320 23.09 -4.12 -1.63
N GLY A 321 22.93 -4.59 -0.38
CA GLY A 321 23.02 -3.76 0.83
C GLY A 321 21.67 -3.34 1.42
N ALA A 322 20.54 -3.83 0.88
CA ALA A 322 19.22 -3.56 1.44
C ALA A 322 19.02 -4.23 2.81
N ILE A 323 18.33 -3.54 3.71
CA ILE A 323 18.05 -3.99 5.09
C ILE A 323 16.58 -4.33 5.22
N SER A 324 16.24 -5.62 5.36
CA SER A 324 14.89 -6.04 5.75
C SER A 324 14.56 -5.55 7.16
N LEU A 325 13.42 -4.90 7.34
CA LEU A 325 12.90 -4.45 8.63
C LEU A 325 11.84 -5.38 9.23
N GLY A 326 11.69 -6.59 8.68
CA GLY A 326 10.76 -7.59 9.17
C GLY A 326 9.30 -7.08 9.17
N PRO A 327 8.56 -7.18 10.29
CA PRO A 327 7.14 -6.81 10.39
C PRO A 327 6.89 -5.32 10.68
N MET A 328 7.91 -4.46 10.64
CA MET A 328 7.76 -3.04 10.96
C MET A 328 6.79 -2.33 10.00
N THR A 329 5.84 -1.54 10.54
CA THR A 329 4.89 -0.77 9.71
C THR A 329 5.57 0.41 9.02
N LYS A 330 4.96 0.94 7.97
CA LYS A 330 5.46 2.10 7.21
C LYS A 330 5.80 3.29 8.11
N ALA A 331 4.87 3.68 9.00
CA ALA A 331 5.07 4.78 9.93
C ALA A 331 6.27 4.54 10.86
N ALA A 332 6.33 3.36 11.49
CA ALA A 332 7.44 3.01 12.36
C ALA A 332 8.78 2.93 11.61
N ALA A 333 8.82 2.39 10.39
CA ALA A 333 10.03 2.27 9.59
C ALA A 333 10.63 3.63 9.18
N ILE A 334 9.78 4.57 8.77
CA ILE A 334 10.21 5.93 8.42
C ILE A 334 10.75 6.64 9.65
N GLU A 335 10.01 6.62 10.76
CA GLU A 335 10.44 7.30 11.99
C GLU A 335 11.67 6.65 12.62
N LYS A 336 11.79 5.33 12.52
CA LYS A 336 12.99 4.61 12.97
C LYS A 336 14.20 4.87 12.08
N MET A 337 14.01 5.03 10.77
CA MET A 337 15.09 5.45 9.86
C MET A 337 15.60 6.84 10.23
N ARG A 338 14.70 7.81 10.44
CA ARG A 338 15.09 9.14 10.90
C ARG A 338 15.86 9.07 12.24
N TYR A 339 15.36 8.26 13.19
CA TYR A 339 15.99 8.06 14.50
C TYR A 339 17.39 7.45 14.37
N ALA A 340 17.53 6.40 13.53
CA ALA A 340 18.78 5.71 13.30
C ALA A 340 19.83 6.63 12.65
N LEU A 341 19.43 7.41 11.64
CA LEU A 341 20.31 8.39 11.00
C LEU A 341 20.76 9.50 11.95
N ASN A 342 19.91 9.91 12.88
CA ASN A 342 20.24 10.94 13.88
C ASN A 342 21.20 10.43 14.96
N ASN A 343 21.14 9.12 15.29
CA ASN A 343 21.88 8.53 16.40
C ASN A 343 23.12 7.72 15.97
N ALA A 344 23.31 7.47 14.68
CA ALA A 344 24.48 6.75 14.18
C ALA A 344 25.76 7.56 14.36
N LYS A 345 26.81 6.92 14.88
CA LYS A 345 28.11 7.54 15.23
C LYS A 345 29.28 7.03 14.41
N GLY A 346 29.03 6.22 13.38
CA GLY A 346 30.09 5.68 12.54
C GLY A 346 30.88 6.79 11.82
N GLU A 347 32.20 6.76 11.96
CA GLU A 347 33.11 7.80 11.46
C GLU A 347 33.31 7.74 9.93
N ASP A 348 33.34 6.54 9.36
CA ASP A 348 33.42 6.30 7.92
C ASP A 348 32.08 5.80 7.36
N GLN A 349 31.93 5.86 6.03
CA GLN A 349 30.69 5.48 5.36
C GLN A 349 30.19 4.08 5.74
N MET A 350 31.09 3.09 5.83
CA MET A 350 30.69 1.71 6.09
C MET A 350 30.30 1.52 7.55
N LYS A 351 31.09 2.06 8.49
CA LYS A 351 30.74 2.06 9.92
C LYS A 351 29.44 2.82 10.18
N PHE A 352 29.21 3.93 9.48
CA PHE A 352 27.97 4.68 9.56
C PHE A 352 26.78 3.81 9.13
N LEU A 353 26.86 3.16 7.97
CA LEU A 353 25.81 2.27 7.47
C LEU A 353 25.58 1.06 8.40
N GLN A 354 26.65 0.47 8.93
CA GLN A 354 26.56 -0.60 9.93
C GLN A 354 25.83 -0.15 11.19
N ASP A 355 26.13 1.05 11.69
CA ASP A 355 25.50 1.58 12.91
C ASP A 355 24.03 1.96 12.67
N VAL A 356 23.72 2.56 11.51
CA VAL A 356 22.33 2.79 11.08
C VAL A 356 21.56 1.47 11.00
N ALA A 357 22.13 0.44 10.35
CA ALA A 357 21.52 -0.88 10.27
C ALA A 357 21.30 -1.51 11.65
N ARG A 358 22.27 -1.35 12.57
CA ARG A 358 22.16 -1.84 13.95
C ARG A 358 21.03 -1.16 14.70
N LEU A 359 20.91 0.16 14.58
CA LEU A 359 19.83 0.92 15.21
C LEU A 359 18.46 0.56 14.61
N LEU A 360 18.38 0.36 13.29
CA LEU A 360 17.17 -0.10 12.60
C LEU A 360 16.73 -1.51 13.02
N LEU A 361 17.66 -2.41 13.32
CA LEU A 361 17.40 -3.81 13.64
C LEU A 361 17.36 -4.11 15.14
N THR A 362 17.73 -3.16 16.00
CA THR A 362 17.58 -3.28 17.45
C THR A 362 16.14 -2.95 17.84
N ALA A 363 15.45 -3.85 18.55
CA ALA A 363 14.11 -3.56 19.08
C ALA A 363 14.20 -2.44 20.13
N VAL A 364 13.49 -1.33 19.91
CA VAL A 364 13.54 -0.13 20.78
C VAL A 364 12.24 0.06 21.55
N ALA A 365 11.11 -0.07 20.87
CA ALA A 365 9.77 0.20 21.35
C ALA A 365 8.77 -0.88 20.82
N GLU A 366 9.22 -2.13 20.81
CA GLU A 366 8.46 -3.33 20.37
C GLU A 366 7.88 -3.23 18.95
N GLU A 367 8.52 -2.44 18.08
CA GLU A 367 8.21 -2.31 16.65
C GLU A 367 8.56 -3.57 15.84
N ILE A 368 9.47 -4.39 16.38
CA ILE A 368 9.87 -5.70 15.86
C ILE A 368 10.04 -6.68 17.03
N PRO A 369 9.80 -7.99 16.83
CA PRO A 369 10.05 -9.00 17.86
C PRO A 369 11.52 -9.05 18.31
N LYS A 370 11.75 -9.27 19.61
CA LYS A 370 13.10 -9.33 20.20
C LYS A 370 13.97 -10.42 19.58
N ASP A 371 13.42 -11.58 19.26
CA ASP A 371 14.18 -12.68 18.67
C ASP A 371 14.58 -12.39 17.23
N PHE A 372 13.67 -11.78 16.44
CA PHE A 372 14.00 -11.24 15.12
C PHE A 372 15.13 -10.21 15.22
N SER A 373 15.03 -9.27 16.17
CA SER A 373 16.06 -8.25 16.38
C SER A 373 17.43 -8.84 16.68
N ARG A 374 17.53 -9.80 17.61
CA ARG A 374 18.80 -10.48 17.94
C ARG A 374 19.42 -11.16 16.72
N GLN A 375 18.62 -11.94 15.98
CA GLN A 375 19.09 -12.63 14.78
C GLN A 375 19.55 -11.64 13.70
N ALA A 376 18.74 -10.62 13.42
CA ALA A 376 19.03 -9.64 12.38
C ALA A 376 20.27 -8.80 12.69
N VAL A 377 20.48 -8.40 13.95
CA VAL A 377 21.67 -7.64 14.38
C VAL A 377 22.96 -8.45 14.24
N ASN A 378 22.92 -9.76 14.55
CA ASN A 378 24.09 -10.63 14.41
C ASN A 378 24.57 -10.75 12.95
N LEU A 379 23.65 -10.70 11.99
CA LEU A 379 23.95 -10.80 10.55
C LEU A 379 24.49 -9.50 9.93
N ILE A 380 24.51 -8.37 10.66
CA ILE A 380 24.94 -7.07 10.10
C ILE A 380 26.41 -7.12 9.66
N ARG A 381 27.27 -7.77 10.44
CA ARG A 381 28.71 -7.88 10.12
C ARG A 381 28.95 -8.59 8.79
N ASP A 382 28.16 -9.62 8.51
CA ASP A 382 28.25 -10.39 7.27
C ASP A 382 27.69 -9.60 6.08
N ARG A 383 26.62 -8.82 6.29
CA ARG A 383 25.96 -8.00 5.27
C ARG A 383 26.82 -6.81 4.83
N PHE A 384 27.37 -6.09 5.79
CA PHE A 384 28.20 -4.91 5.56
C PHE A 384 29.68 -5.25 5.78
N SER A 385 30.23 -6.12 4.93
CA SER A 385 31.66 -6.47 5.01
C SER A 385 32.56 -5.29 4.60
N LYS A 386 33.86 -5.33 4.94
CA LYS A 386 34.82 -4.26 4.58
C LYS A 386 34.93 -4.03 3.07
N LYS A 387 34.56 -5.02 2.23
CA LYS A 387 34.55 -4.90 0.76
C LYS A 387 33.28 -5.54 0.20
N PRO A 388 32.39 -4.78 -0.46
CA PRO A 388 31.18 -5.34 -1.05
C PRO A 388 31.52 -6.35 -2.15
N LEU A 389 30.66 -7.35 -2.33
CA LEU A 389 30.75 -8.26 -3.47
C LEU A 389 30.47 -7.48 -4.76
N PRO A 390 31.28 -7.66 -5.83
CA PRO A 390 30.99 -7.05 -7.13
C PRO A 390 29.58 -7.40 -7.62
N LEU A 391 28.85 -6.41 -8.13
CA LEU A 391 27.47 -6.56 -8.64
C LEU A 391 27.35 -7.71 -9.65
N SER A 392 28.35 -7.88 -10.52
CA SER A 392 28.39 -8.93 -11.55
C SER A 392 28.38 -10.37 -11.02
N LEU A 393 28.70 -10.59 -9.73
CA LEU A 393 28.71 -11.93 -9.13
C LEU A 393 27.31 -12.44 -8.75
N PHE A 394 26.36 -11.54 -8.48
CA PHE A 394 25.03 -11.92 -8.00
C PHE A 394 23.89 -11.28 -8.77
N TYR A 395 24.18 -10.37 -9.69
CA TYR A 395 23.21 -9.75 -10.59
C TYR A 395 23.61 -10.00 -12.05
N LYS A 396 22.62 -10.42 -12.84
CA LYS A 396 22.71 -10.49 -14.30
C LYS A 396 21.45 -9.88 -14.87
N GLU A 397 21.62 -9.03 -15.88
CA GLU A 397 20.51 -8.42 -16.57
C GLU A 397 19.67 -9.50 -17.27
N LEU A 398 18.35 -9.42 -17.11
CA LEU A 398 17.43 -10.35 -17.73
C LEU A 398 17.42 -10.10 -19.25
N LYS A 399 17.78 -11.13 -20.03
CA LYS A 399 17.63 -11.07 -21.49
C LYS A 399 16.15 -11.06 -21.84
N LYS A 400 15.74 -10.18 -22.75
CA LYS A 400 14.38 -10.19 -23.33
C LYS A 400 14.13 -11.55 -23.99
N SER A 401 13.24 -12.36 -23.43
CA SER A 401 12.77 -13.58 -24.08
C SER A 401 11.65 -13.22 -25.06
N GLN A 402 11.77 -13.67 -26.31
CA GLN A 402 10.63 -13.66 -27.22
C GLN A 402 9.69 -14.81 -26.86
N ALA A 403 8.41 -14.50 -26.65
CA ALA A 403 7.39 -15.50 -26.36
C ALA A 403 7.13 -16.36 -27.61
N ASN A 404 7.74 -17.55 -27.68
CA ASN A 404 7.34 -18.59 -28.61
C ASN A 404 6.49 -19.61 -27.85
N TYR A 405 5.17 -19.54 -28.03
CA TYR A 405 4.22 -20.34 -27.26
C TYR A 405 3.40 -21.25 -28.17
N THR A 406 3.04 -22.42 -27.64
CA THR A 406 2.17 -23.38 -28.31
C THR A 406 1.01 -23.75 -27.40
N VAL A 407 -0.16 -23.99 -27.99
CA VAL A 407 -1.32 -24.51 -27.26
C VAL A 407 -1.12 -26.01 -27.09
N LYS A 408 -1.01 -26.47 -25.85
CA LYS A 408 -0.89 -27.88 -25.48
C LYS A 408 -2.21 -28.36 -24.89
N THR A 409 -2.54 -29.64 -25.09
CA THR A 409 -3.71 -30.26 -24.46
C THR A 409 -3.26 -30.97 -23.20
N TYR A 410 -3.86 -30.64 -22.06
CA TYR A 410 -3.66 -31.39 -20.82
C TYR A 410 -4.65 -32.56 -20.76
N CYS A 411 -5.95 -32.28 -20.84
CA CYS A 411 -6.97 -33.33 -20.78
C CYS A 411 -8.20 -33.02 -21.64
N ARG A 412 -8.95 -34.07 -22.00
CA ARG A 412 -10.23 -33.98 -22.72
C ARG A 412 -11.32 -34.63 -21.87
N SER A 413 -12.35 -33.86 -21.53
CA SER A 413 -13.49 -34.37 -20.78
C SER A 413 -14.44 -35.16 -21.67
N LYS A 414 -14.88 -36.32 -21.17
CA LYS A 414 -16.06 -37.03 -21.69
C LYS A 414 -17.33 -36.74 -20.88
N TYR A 415 -17.18 -36.04 -19.75
CA TYR A 415 -18.23 -35.82 -18.75
C TYR A 415 -18.89 -34.45 -18.90
N THR A 416 -18.17 -33.45 -19.43
CA THR A 416 -18.67 -32.08 -19.59
C THR A 416 -18.33 -31.52 -20.96
N LYS A 417 -19.16 -30.57 -21.42
CA LYS A 417 -18.95 -29.86 -22.68
C LYS A 417 -18.01 -28.66 -22.58
N TYR A 418 -17.65 -28.26 -21.35
CA TYR A 418 -16.91 -27.03 -21.11
C TYR A 418 -15.45 -27.18 -21.51
N LYS A 419 -14.89 -26.13 -22.09
CA LYS A 419 -13.51 -26.07 -22.55
C LYS A 419 -12.81 -24.82 -22.01
N ILE A 420 -11.78 -25.01 -21.20
CA ILE A 420 -11.02 -23.93 -20.55
C ILE A 420 -9.60 -23.87 -21.09
N LEU A 421 -9.08 -22.65 -21.25
CA LEU A 421 -7.69 -22.39 -21.54
C LEU A 421 -6.98 -21.90 -20.28
N THR A 422 -5.86 -22.51 -19.93
CA THR A 422 -4.96 -21.99 -18.87
C THR A 422 -3.75 -21.32 -19.49
N ILE A 423 -3.45 -20.08 -19.13
CA ILE A 423 -2.26 -19.36 -19.58
C ILE A 423 -1.37 -19.12 -18.37
N SER A 424 -0.12 -19.56 -18.42
CA SER A 424 0.84 -19.34 -17.34
C SER A 424 1.82 -18.22 -17.67
N MET A 425 2.00 -17.33 -16.69
CA MET A 425 3.02 -16.27 -16.68
C MET A 425 4.19 -16.61 -15.75
N GLY A 426 4.23 -17.83 -15.18
CA GLY A 426 5.11 -18.22 -14.08
C GLY A 426 4.44 -18.05 -12.72
N GLY A 427 5.15 -17.39 -11.79
CA GLY A 427 4.67 -17.11 -10.44
C GLY A 427 5.04 -18.16 -9.39
N THR A 428 4.55 -17.97 -8.16
CA THR A 428 4.94 -18.78 -6.99
C THR A 428 4.72 -20.28 -7.20
N PHE A 429 3.65 -20.69 -7.89
CA PHE A 429 3.41 -22.09 -8.24
C PHE A 429 4.57 -22.73 -9.02
N TYR A 430 5.26 -21.94 -9.84
CA TYR A 430 6.45 -22.30 -10.61
C TYR A 430 7.75 -22.14 -9.85
N MET A 431 7.76 -22.00 -8.51
CA MET A 431 9.01 -21.88 -7.77
C MET A 431 9.47 -23.23 -7.20
N GLU A 432 10.79 -23.42 -7.13
CA GLU A 432 11.46 -24.52 -6.42
C GLU A 432 12.59 -23.96 -5.54
N ILE A 433 13.11 -24.76 -4.60
CA ILE A 433 14.21 -24.34 -3.72
C ILE A 433 15.54 -24.56 -4.44
N ASN A 434 16.38 -23.53 -4.51
CA ASN A 434 17.74 -23.63 -5.05
C ASN A 434 18.75 -24.15 -3.99
N SER A 435 20.00 -24.37 -4.39
CA SER A 435 21.06 -24.83 -3.48
C SER A 435 21.38 -23.88 -2.33
N ALA A 436 21.01 -22.60 -2.45
CA ALA A 436 21.17 -21.58 -1.41
C ALA A 436 19.94 -21.46 -0.48
N GLY A 437 18.89 -22.26 -0.70
CA GLY A 437 17.67 -22.26 0.13
C GLY A 437 16.61 -21.24 -0.29
N SER A 438 16.84 -20.43 -1.32
CA SER A 438 15.85 -19.45 -1.83
C SER A 438 14.97 -20.04 -2.93
N LEU A 439 13.75 -19.53 -3.02
CA LEU A 439 12.81 -19.84 -4.10
C LEU A 439 13.23 -19.21 -5.42
N TRP A 440 13.24 -20.01 -6.48
CA TRP A 440 13.57 -19.59 -7.85
C TRP A 440 12.70 -20.34 -8.89
N PRO A 441 12.55 -19.81 -10.12
CA PRO A 441 11.70 -20.43 -11.13
C PRO A 441 12.15 -21.85 -11.55
N THR A 442 11.23 -22.81 -11.48
CA THR A 442 11.41 -24.20 -11.91
C THR A 442 11.50 -24.31 -13.43
N LYS A 443 12.17 -25.36 -13.90
CA LYS A 443 12.23 -25.74 -15.32
C LYS A 443 11.20 -26.80 -15.70
N ARG A 444 10.40 -27.28 -14.76
CA ARG A 444 9.37 -28.30 -15.01
C ARG A 444 8.25 -27.75 -15.89
N PRO A 445 7.76 -28.52 -16.89
CA PRO A 445 6.57 -28.16 -17.66
C PRO A 445 5.31 -28.05 -16.78
N LEU A 446 4.37 -27.19 -17.17
CA LEU A 446 3.08 -27.04 -16.47
C LEU A 446 2.31 -28.35 -16.36
N GLY A 447 2.34 -29.20 -17.40
CA GLY A 447 1.63 -30.47 -17.43
C GLY A 447 1.99 -31.35 -16.24
N ASP A 448 3.29 -31.51 -15.99
CA ASP A 448 3.81 -32.31 -14.88
C ASP A 448 3.39 -31.74 -13.51
N LEU A 449 3.37 -30.41 -13.37
CA LEU A 449 2.91 -29.75 -12.14
C LEU A 449 1.39 -29.92 -11.93
N LEU A 450 0.61 -29.91 -13.01
CA LEU A 450 -0.83 -30.17 -12.96
C LEU A 450 -1.10 -31.64 -12.60
N ASP A 451 -0.35 -32.60 -13.14
CA ASP A 451 -0.50 -34.02 -12.80
C ASP A 451 -0.28 -34.27 -11.30
N ILE A 452 0.68 -33.56 -10.69
CA ILE A 452 0.96 -33.63 -9.25
C ILE A 452 -0.19 -33.08 -8.40
N LYS A 453 -0.87 -32.02 -8.86
CA LYS A 453 -1.80 -31.24 -8.02
C LYS A 453 -3.27 -31.45 -8.30
N VAL A 454 -3.63 -31.70 -9.54
CA VAL A 454 -5.01 -31.62 -10.02
C VAL A 454 -5.30 -32.73 -11.03
N ASN A 455 -4.78 -33.93 -10.76
CA ASN A 455 -5.16 -35.12 -11.50
C ASN A 455 -6.68 -35.36 -11.44
N GLY A 456 -7.28 -35.85 -12.52
CA GLY A 456 -8.72 -36.10 -12.63
C GLY A 456 -9.56 -34.89 -13.07
N LEU A 457 -8.93 -33.78 -13.48
CA LEU A 457 -9.62 -32.57 -13.96
C LEU A 457 -10.53 -32.80 -15.17
N GLU A 458 -10.34 -33.87 -15.94
CA GLU A 458 -11.22 -34.26 -17.04
C GLU A 458 -12.65 -34.55 -16.59
N ARG A 459 -12.89 -34.81 -15.29
CA ARG A 459 -14.25 -34.91 -14.72
C ARG A 459 -14.95 -33.55 -14.67
N LEU A 460 -14.20 -32.46 -14.63
CA LEU A 460 -14.73 -31.10 -14.51
C LEU A 460 -14.78 -30.38 -15.88
N THR A 461 -13.72 -30.46 -16.68
CA THR A 461 -13.59 -29.70 -17.93
C THR A 461 -12.59 -30.31 -18.90
N SER A 462 -12.67 -29.95 -20.18
CA SER A 462 -11.55 -30.11 -21.12
C SER A 462 -10.56 -28.96 -20.94
N LEU A 463 -9.28 -29.27 -20.73
CA LEU A 463 -8.25 -28.27 -20.43
C LEU A 463 -7.15 -28.26 -21.51
N ASP A 464 -6.97 -27.11 -22.13
CA ASP A 464 -5.74 -26.78 -22.88
C ASP A 464 -4.94 -25.74 -22.09
N TYR A 465 -3.63 -25.66 -22.32
CA TYR A 465 -2.76 -24.70 -21.66
C TYR A 465 -1.70 -24.09 -22.57
N ILE A 466 -1.20 -22.93 -22.15
CA ILE A 466 -0.10 -22.17 -22.77
C ILE A 466 0.88 -21.78 -21.66
N GLU A 467 2.14 -22.10 -21.83
CA GLU A 467 3.25 -21.54 -21.04
C GLU A 467 3.74 -20.31 -21.79
N LEU A 468 3.26 -19.13 -21.39
CA LEU A 468 3.53 -17.89 -22.10
C LEU A 468 4.85 -17.26 -21.64
N HIS A 469 5.01 -17.19 -20.32
CA HIS A 469 6.22 -16.69 -19.64
C HIS A 469 6.50 -17.53 -18.39
N ASN A 470 7.73 -17.48 -17.90
CA ASN A 470 8.13 -18.00 -16.59
C ASN A 470 8.94 -16.92 -15.86
N THR A 471 8.26 -15.82 -15.55
CA THR A 471 8.86 -14.60 -15.00
C THR A 471 8.36 -14.42 -13.56
N ASP A 472 9.25 -13.95 -12.67
CA ASP A 472 8.81 -13.52 -11.35
C ASP A 472 7.79 -12.37 -11.48
N SER A 473 6.75 -12.37 -10.66
CA SER A 473 5.73 -11.33 -10.71
C SER A 473 6.30 -9.91 -10.55
N THR A 474 7.36 -9.71 -9.76
CA THR A 474 7.95 -8.37 -9.60
C THR A 474 8.60 -7.85 -10.88
N ASP A 475 8.97 -8.73 -11.81
CA ASP A 475 9.60 -8.41 -13.09
C ASP A 475 8.61 -8.42 -14.27
N ILE A 476 7.31 -8.65 -14.03
CA ILE A 476 6.27 -8.57 -15.06
C ILE A 476 6.02 -7.10 -15.44
N THR A 477 6.13 -6.83 -16.74
CA THR A 477 5.96 -5.50 -17.37
C THR A 477 4.74 -5.44 -18.29
N HIS A 478 4.41 -4.25 -18.79
CA HIS A 478 3.37 -3.98 -19.78
C HIS A 478 3.62 -4.70 -21.10
N THR A 479 4.88 -5.01 -21.44
CA THR A 479 5.19 -5.86 -22.60
C THR A 479 4.63 -7.27 -22.40
N HIS A 480 4.87 -7.88 -21.23
CA HIS A 480 4.33 -9.20 -20.89
C HIS A 480 2.80 -9.20 -20.84
N ARG A 481 2.19 -8.16 -20.24
CA ARG A 481 0.73 -8.00 -20.15
C ARG A 481 0.08 -7.82 -21.52
N LYS A 482 0.73 -7.05 -22.41
CA LYS A 482 0.31 -6.86 -23.80
C LYS A 482 0.30 -8.19 -24.55
N GLU A 483 1.34 -9.00 -24.42
CA GLU A 483 1.37 -10.34 -25.01
C GLU A 483 0.25 -11.23 -24.46
N LEU A 484 0.03 -11.22 -23.14
CA LEU A 484 -1.06 -11.96 -22.50
C LEU A 484 -2.44 -11.52 -23.04
N ALA A 485 -2.72 -10.22 -23.10
CA ALA A 485 -3.98 -9.68 -23.62
C ALA A 485 -4.21 -10.07 -25.09
N ARG A 486 -3.15 -10.05 -25.91
CA ARG A 486 -3.21 -10.48 -27.32
C ARG A 486 -3.49 -11.97 -27.45
N VAL A 487 -2.86 -12.81 -26.63
CA VAL A 487 -3.13 -14.26 -26.60
C VAL A 487 -4.57 -14.52 -26.21
N ILE A 488 -5.06 -13.86 -25.15
CA ILE A 488 -6.45 -13.98 -24.71
C ILE A 488 -7.39 -13.59 -25.84
N ALA A 489 -7.23 -12.41 -26.43
CA ALA A 489 -8.10 -11.95 -27.51
C ALA A 489 -8.09 -12.86 -28.74
N LYS A 490 -6.93 -13.43 -29.09
CA LYS A 490 -6.76 -14.37 -30.20
C LYS A 490 -7.52 -15.68 -30.00
N TYR A 491 -7.59 -16.19 -28.77
CA TYR A 491 -8.15 -17.51 -28.46
C TYR A 491 -9.51 -17.48 -27.74
N LYS A 492 -10.00 -16.32 -27.27
CA LYS A 492 -11.22 -16.23 -26.43
C LYS A 492 -12.45 -16.92 -27.04
N ASP A 493 -12.57 -16.94 -28.36
CA ASP A 493 -13.72 -17.53 -29.07
C ASP A 493 -13.64 -19.07 -29.18
N HIS A 494 -12.49 -19.67 -28.85
CA HIS A 494 -12.27 -21.12 -28.89
C HIS A 494 -12.49 -21.82 -27.55
N TYR A 495 -12.74 -21.04 -26.49
CA TYR A 495 -12.87 -21.51 -25.12
C TYR A 495 -14.09 -20.86 -24.45
N ASP A 496 -14.59 -21.51 -23.40
CA ASP A 496 -15.72 -21.02 -22.60
C ASP A 496 -15.27 -20.03 -21.52
N GLY A 497 -14.00 -20.11 -21.11
CA GLY A 497 -13.34 -19.16 -20.22
C GLY A 497 -11.84 -19.44 -20.15
N ILE A 498 -11.12 -18.51 -19.51
CA ILE A 498 -9.65 -18.51 -19.45
C ILE A 498 -9.23 -18.38 -17.99
N VAL A 499 -8.25 -19.18 -17.58
CA VAL A 499 -7.59 -19.06 -16.28
C VAL A 499 -6.15 -18.59 -16.52
N VAL A 500 -5.71 -17.55 -15.81
CA VAL A 500 -4.34 -17.03 -15.88
C VAL A 500 -3.62 -17.38 -14.59
N LEU A 501 -2.53 -18.15 -14.69
CA LEU A 501 -1.63 -18.44 -13.57
C LEU A 501 -0.57 -17.33 -13.48
N HIS A 502 -0.51 -16.67 -12.33
CA HIS A 502 0.34 -15.51 -12.11
C HIS A 502 0.99 -15.55 -10.72
N GLY A 503 2.16 -14.90 -10.56
CA GLY A 503 2.79 -14.70 -9.25
C GLY A 503 2.01 -13.69 -8.40
N THR A 504 1.98 -13.89 -7.09
CA THR A 504 1.04 -13.17 -6.20
C THR A 504 1.39 -11.69 -6.03
N ASP A 505 2.67 -11.32 -6.07
CA ASP A 505 3.12 -9.96 -5.74
C ASP A 505 2.54 -8.86 -6.63
N THR A 506 2.40 -9.11 -7.93
CA THR A 506 1.86 -8.12 -8.88
C THR A 506 0.59 -8.59 -9.59
N LEU A 507 -0.04 -9.66 -9.09
CA LEU A 507 -1.26 -10.23 -9.65
C LEU A 507 -2.37 -9.18 -9.78
N ALA A 508 -2.59 -8.39 -8.73
CA ALA A 508 -3.61 -7.33 -8.69
C ALA A 508 -3.37 -6.24 -9.76
N TYR A 509 -2.13 -5.79 -9.93
CA TYR A 509 -1.74 -4.85 -10.98
C TYR A 509 -1.97 -5.43 -12.38
N SER A 510 -1.58 -6.68 -12.61
CA SER A 510 -1.80 -7.35 -13.90
C SER A 510 -3.29 -7.55 -14.21
N ALA A 511 -4.10 -7.94 -13.22
CA ALA A 511 -5.55 -8.06 -13.35
C ALA A 511 -6.22 -6.71 -13.66
N SER A 512 -5.81 -5.63 -12.98
CA SER A 512 -6.26 -4.26 -13.27
C SER A 512 -5.90 -3.85 -14.69
N SER A 513 -4.64 -4.04 -15.10
CA SER A 513 -4.17 -3.68 -16.45
C SER A 513 -4.95 -4.40 -17.55
N LEU A 514 -5.21 -5.71 -17.38
CA LEU A 514 -5.94 -6.50 -18.36
C LEU A 514 -7.43 -6.15 -18.40
N SER A 515 -8.00 -5.69 -17.28
CA SER A 515 -9.37 -5.17 -17.26
C SER A 515 -9.52 -3.98 -18.22
N TYR A 516 -8.51 -3.12 -18.31
CA TYR A 516 -8.48 -2.00 -19.26
C TYR A 516 -8.10 -2.43 -20.69
N MET A 517 -7.20 -3.41 -20.85
CA MET A 517 -6.82 -3.88 -22.18
C MET A 517 -7.93 -4.65 -22.90
N LEU A 518 -8.83 -5.29 -22.15
CA LEU A 518 -9.88 -6.19 -22.64
C LEU A 518 -11.28 -5.64 -22.36
N ILE A 519 -11.47 -4.33 -22.52
CA ILE A 519 -12.77 -3.67 -22.31
C ILE A 519 -13.85 -4.38 -23.14
N GLY A 520 -14.98 -4.69 -22.51
CA GLY A 520 -16.11 -5.34 -23.18
C GLY A 520 -15.92 -6.84 -23.46
N ILE A 521 -14.93 -7.51 -22.85
CA ILE A 521 -14.75 -8.96 -22.98
C ILE A 521 -15.99 -9.73 -22.51
N ASP A 522 -16.39 -10.72 -23.30
CA ASP A 522 -17.59 -11.55 -23.11
C ASP A 522 -17.31 -12.91 -22.46
N LYS A 523 -16.04 -13.16 -22.11
CA LYS A 523 -15.53 -14.36 -21.44
C LYS A 523 -15.01 -14.02 -20.06
N ASP A 524 -15.07 -15.00 -19.15
CA ASP A 524 -14.33 -14.87 -17.89
C ASP A 524 -12.84 -15.09 -18.14
N VAL A 525 -12.04 -14.15 -17.64
CA VAL A 525 -10.58 -14.26 -17.54
C VAL A 525 -10.26 -14.20 -16.06
N ILE A 526 -10.03 -15.37 -15.45
CA ILE A 526 -9.81 -15.47 -14.01
C ILE A 526 -8.32 -15.62 -13.73
N PHE A 527 -7.73 -14.60 -13.11
CA PHE A 527 -6.40 -14.67 -12.53
C PHE A 527 -6.43 -15.48 -11.25
N THR A 528 -5.40 -16.31 -11.07
CA THR A 528 -5.18 -17.07 -9.85
C THR A 528 -3.69 -17.39 -9.69
N GLY A 529 -3.33 -17.96 -8.55
CA GLY A 529 -1.96 -18.32 -8.20
C GLY A 529 -1.95 -19.14 -6.92
N ALA A 530 -0.80 -19.14 -6.24
CA ALA A 530 -0.62 -19.80 -4.96
C ALA A 530 0.30 -18.96 -4.08
N GLN A 531 0.07 -18.96 -2.76
CA GLN A 531 1.04 -18.38 -1.83
C GLN A 531 2.18 -19.35 -1.51
N LYS A 532 1.96 -20.64 -1.74
CA LYS A 532 2.99 -21.66 -1.59
C LYS A 532 3.42 -22.23 -2.95
N PRO A 533 4.71 -22.57 -3.11
CA PRO A 533 5.22 -23.24 -4.30
C PRO A 533 4.45 -24.50 -4.69
N GLY A 534 4.56 -24.94 -5.95
CA GLY A 534 3.78 -26.05 -6.51
C GLY A 534 4.05 -27.45 -5.95
N TYR A 535 4.87 -27.60 -4.92
CA TYR A 535 5.15 -28.85 -4.22
C TYR A 535 4.56 -28.84 -2.78
N GLY A 536 4.46 -30.00 -2.13
CA GLY A 536 3.97 -30.09 -0.73
C GLY A 536 2.52 -29.64 -0.53
N SER A 537 2.18 -29.00 0.59
CA SER A 537 0.82 -28.53 0.91
C SER A 537 0.50 -27.15 0.29
N SER A 538 0.65 -27.02 -1.03
CA SER A 538 0.34 -25.80 -1.79
C SER A 538 -1.16 -25.51 -1.80
N ASP A 539 -1.55 -24.23 -1.79
CA ASP A 539 -2.94 -23.76 -1.97
C ASP A 539 -3.37 -23.67 -3.44
N PHE A 540 -2.48 -24.02 -4.38
CA PHE A 540 -2.72 -23.96 -5.83
C PHE A 540 -3.94 -24.77 -6.27
N ASP A 541 -4.03 -26.02 -5.84
CA ASP A 541 -5.10 -26.95 -6.23
C ASP A 541 -6.49 -26.36 -5.91
N ARG A 542 -6.64 -25.81 -4.70
CA ARG A 542 -7.83 -25.13 -4.24
C ARG A 542 -8.15 -23.91 -5.11
N ASN A 543 -7.18 -23.02 -5.30
CA ASN A 543 -7.40 -21.76 -6.02
C ASN A 543 -7.69 -22.01 -7.52
N PHE A 544 -6.95 -22.92 -8.14
CA PHE A 544 -7.09 -23.28 -9.55
C PHE A 544 -8.43 -23.98 -9.86
N VAL A 545 -8.79 -25.00 -9.07
CA VAL A 545 -10.07 -25.71 -9.26
C VAL A 545 -11.25 -24.78 -9.01
N LYS A 546 -11.19 -23.91 -7.99
CA LYS A 546 -12.24 -22.91 -7.74
C LYS A 546 -12.37 -21.91 -8.89
N SER A 547 -11.27 -21.51 -9.51
CA SER A 547 -11.28 -20.65 -10.71
C SER A 547 -12.08 -21.30 -11.85
N ILE A 548 -11.79 -22.58 -12.16
CA ILE A 548 -12.53 -23.33 -13.19
C ILE A 548 -14.02 -23.46 -12.83
N LYS A 549 -14.31 -23.84 -11.58
CA LYS A 549 -15.69 -24.00 -11.12
C LYS A 549 -16.48 -22.69 -11.15
N ALA A 550 -15.86 -21.53 -10.88
CA ALA A 550 -16.51 -20.23 -10.98
C ALA A 550 -16.98 -19.94 -12.42
N ILE A 551 -16.13 -20.21 -13.41
CA ILE A 551 -16.49 -20.06 -14.84
C ILE A 551 -17.67 -20.97 -15.18
N ILE A 552 -17.58 -22.26 -14.83
CA ILE A 552 -18.64 -23.24 -15.12
C ILE A 552 -19.95 -22.87 -14.44
N THR A 553 -19.91 -22.43 -13.17
CA THR A 553 -21.09 -22.03 -12.40
C THR A 553 -21.81 -20.88 -13.09
N ARG A 554 -21.08 -19.84 -13.51
CA ARG A 554 -21.64 -18.74 -14.29
C ARG A 554 -22.28 -19.22 -15.59
N LEU A 555 -21.62 -20.12 -16.33
CA LEU A 555 -22.14 -20.62 -17.61
C LEU A 555 -23.39 -21.50 -17.45
N LYS A 556 -23.61 -22.08 -16.27
CA LYS A 556 -24.83 -22.82 -15.93
C LYS A 556 -26.00 -21.91 -15.55
N GLN A 557 -25.76 -20.65 -15.18
CA GLN A 557 -26.83 -19.70 -14.89
C GLN A 557 -27.69 -19.44 -16.14
N PRO A 558 -29.02 -19.25 -15.96
CA PRO A 558 -29.90 -18.75 -17.01
C PRO A 558 -29.36 -17.45 -17.62
N VAL A 559 -29.55 -17.24 -18.92
CA VAL A 559 -28.98 -16.08 -19.62
C VAL A 559 -29.46 -14.74 -19.03
N SER A 560 -30.69 -14.68 -18.53
CA SER A 560 -31.30 -13.51 -17.88
C SER A 560 -30.65 -13.14 -16.53
N GLU A 561 -30.12 -14.12 -15.82
CA GLU A 561 -29.56 -13.97 -14.46
C GLU A 561 -28.04 -14.13 -14.43
N ARG A 562 -27.43 -14.39 -15.59
CA ARG A 562 -26.01 -14.69 -15.69
C ARG A 562 -25.18 -13.48 -15.31
N VAL A 563 -24.34 -13.65 -14.29
CA VAL A 563 -23.39 -12.62 -13.85
C VAL A 563 -22.50 -12.19 -15.02
N ARG A 564 -22.19 -10.89 -15.11
CA ARG A 564 -21.36 -10.34 -16.18
C ARG A 564 -19.97 -11.02 -16.28
N PRO A 565 -19.51 -11.38 -17.49
CA PRO A 565 -18.13 -11.82 -17.71
C PRO A 565 -17.15 -10.66 -17.51
N GLY A 566 -15.87 -10.98 -17.37
CA GLY A 566 -14.83 -9.97 -17.22
C GLY A 566 -13.55 -10.55 -16.66
N VAL A 567 -12.57 -9.67 -16.46
CA VAL A 567 -11.34 -10.01 -15.74
C VAL A 567 -11.63 -10.07 -14.24
N LYS A 568 -11.30 -11.19 -13.62
CA LYS A 568 -11.55 -11.46 -12.19
C LYS A 568 -10.33 -12.08 -11.55
N VAL A 569 -10.26 -12.05 -10.22
CA VAL A 569 -9.28 -12.79 -9.42
C VAL A 569 -10.02 -13.80 -8.56
N ALA A 570 -9.59 -15.06 -8.61
CA ALA A 570 -10.06 -16.10 -7.71
C ALA A 570 -8.91 -16.55 -6.81
N PHE A 571 -9.06 -16.30 -5.51
CA PHE A 571 -8.05 -16.66 -4.53
C PHE A 571 -8.73 -17.00 -3.20
N GLY A 572 -8.29 -18.09 -2.56
CA GLY A 572 -8.89 -18.53 -1.31
C GLY A 572 -10.36 -18.93 -1.48
N ASP A 573 -11.25 -18.22 -0.82
CA ASP A 573 -12.70 -18.36 -0.85
C ASP A 573 -13.41 -17.18 -1.53
N LYS A 574 -12.67 -16.30 -2.20
CA LYS A 574 -13.21 -15.08 -2.81
C LYS A 574 -13.04 -15.08 -4.33
N LEU A 575 -14.07 -14.63 -5.03
CA LEU A 575 -14.00 -14.15 -6.41
C LEU A 575 -14.14 -12.62 -6.39
N MET A 576 -13.26 -11.92 -7.10
CA MET A 576 -13.15 -10.47 -7.04
C MET A 576 -12.98 -9.88 -8.45
N ILE A 577 -13.37 -8.62 -8.67
CA ILE A 577 -13.17 -7.94 -9.96
C ILE A 577 -11.71 -7.54 -10.10
N GLY A 578 -11.12 -7.73 -11.28
CA GLY A 578 -9.69 -7.51 -11.48
C GLY A 578 -9.19 -6.10 -11.13
N SER A 579 -10.06 -5.09 -11.23
CA SER A 579 -9.78 -3.68 -10.94
C SER A 579 -10.05 -3.23 -9.50
N THR A 580 -10.47 -4.13 -8.60
CA THR A 580 -10.79 -3.77 -7.21
C THR A 580 -10.02 -4.60 -6.18
N VAL A 581 -9.08 -5.42 -6.63
CA VAL A 581 -8.32 -6.37 -5.81
C VAL A 581 -7.01 -5.77 -5.33
N ILE A 582 -6.67 -6.06 -4.08
CA ILE A 582 -5.36 -5.82 -3.48
C ILE A 582 -4.78 -7.10 -2.88
N LYS A 583 -3.46 -7.16 -2.70
CA LYS A 583 -2.82 -8.19 -1.86
C LYS A 583 -2.70 -7.61 -0.45
N GLU A 584 -3.44 -8.17 0.51
CA GLU A 584 -3.51 -7.65 1.88
C GLU A 584 -2.58 -8.35 2.87
N ASP A 585 -2.20 -9.60 2.57
CA ASP A 585 -1.46 -10.48 3.49
C ASP A 585 -0.38 -11.26 2.74
N GLU A 586 0.85 -11.21 3.26
CA GLU A 586 1.95 -11.98 2.68
C GLU A 586 1.95 -13.46 3.04
N HIS A 587 1.52 -13.83 4.24
CA HIS A 587 1.64 -15.20 4.73
C HIS A 587 0.31 -15.97 4.65
N GLY A 588 -0.82 -15.27 4.65
CA GLY A 588 -2.15 -15.85 4.66
C GLY A 588 -2.53 -16.54 3.34
N ILE A 589 -3.18 -17.70 3.41
CA ILE A 589 -3.70 -18.44 2.23
C ILE A 589 -4.90 -17.75 1.55
N ASN A 590 -5.49 -16.76 2.20
CA ASN A 590 -6.55 -15.90 1.66
C ASN A 590 -6.00 -14.47 1.46
N ALA A 591 -4.83 -14.38 0.81
CA ALA A 591 -4.02 -13.17 0.70
C ALA A 591 -4.64 -11.99 -0.04
N PHE A 592 -5.70 -12.22 -0.82
CA PHE A 592 -6.34 -11.20 -1.64
C PHE A 592 -7.73 -10.88 -1.12
N ALA A 593 -8.06 -9.60 -1.19
CA ALA A 593 -9.38 -9.10 -0.89
C ALA A 593 -9.69 -7.92 -1.81
N PRO A 594 -10.98 -7.64 -2.08
CA PRO A 594 -11.32 -6.28 -2.39
C PRO A 594 -11.08 -5.43 -1.14
N VAL A 595 -10.68 -4.18 -1.30
CA VAL A 595 -10.74 -3.24 -0.18
C VAL A 595 -12.17 -3.15 0.35
N GLU A 596 -12.36 -2.85 1.63
CA GLU A 596 -13.68 -2.88 2.31
C GLU A 596 -14.75 -2.04 1.59
N LYS A 597 -14.34 -0.96 0.90
CA LYS A 597 -15.21 -0.12 0.06
C LYS A 597 -15.72 -0.77 -1.24
N HIS A 598 -15.20 -1.94 -1.64
CA HIS A 598 -15.61 -2.68 -2.84
C HIS A 598 -16.19 -4.06 -2.48
N PRO A 599 -17.34 -4.47 -3.04
CA PRO A 599 -17.92 -5.77 -2.74
C PRO A 599 -17.15 -6.92 -3.42
N VAL A 600 -17.24 -8.12 -2.84
CA VAL A 600 -16.78 -9.35 -3.49
C VAL A 600 -17.70 -9.73 -4.65
N ALA A 601 -17.13 -10.27 -5.74
CA ALA A 601 -17.87 -10.74 -6.91
C ALA A 601 -18.44 -12.16 -6.74
N GLY A 602 -18.04 -12.88 -5.69
CA GLY A 602 -18.58 -14.20 -5.37
C GLY A 602 -17.87 -14.87 -4.19
N LYS A 603 -18.55 -15.84 -3.59
CA LYS A 603 -18.00 -16.73 -2.55
C LYS A 603 -17.68 -18.09 -3.17
N LEU A 604 -16.42 -18.49 -3.08
CA LEU A 604 -15.90 -19.75 -3.61
C LEU A 604 -15.83 -20.80 -2.48
N ALA A 605 -16.96 -21.07 -1.84
CA ALA A 605 -17.10 -22.04 -0.74
C ALA A 605 -17.51 -23.43 -1.27
N TYR A 606 -18.17 -24.26 -0.44
CA TYR A 606 -18.73 -25.55 -0.85
C TYR A 606 -19.73 -25.37 -2.01
N GLN A 607 -20.66 -24.43 -1.84
CA GLN A 607 -21.44 -23.86 -2.94
C GLN A 607 -20.74 -22.61 -3.45
N ILE A 608 -20.68 -22.48 -4.78
CA ILE A 608 -20.15 -21.27 -5.42
C ILE A 608 -21.30 -20.31 -5.64
N GLU A 609 -21.23 -19.16 -4.99
CA GLU A 609 -22.16 -18.06 -5.15
C GLU A 609 -21.50 -16.95 -5.96
N LEU A 610 -22.20 -16.40 -6.94
CA LEU A 610 -21.72 -15.34 -7.81
C LEU A 610 -22.65 -14.14 -7.71
N TYR A 611 -22.09 -12.94 -7.64
CA TYR A 611 -22.84 -11.69 -7.50
C TYR A 611 -22.51 -10.75 -8.67
N ASP A 612 -23.53 -10.23 -9.35
CA ASP A 612 -23.31 -9.22 -10.41
C ASP A 612 -23.21 -7.81 -9.84
N ILE A 613 -22.05 -7.52 -9.25
CA ILE A 613 -21.71 -6.20 -8.73
C ILE A 613 -21.40 -5.18 -9.84
N THR A 614 -21.30 -5.62 -11.10
CA THR A 614 -21.02 -4.78 -12.27
C THR A 614 -22.24 -4.56 -13.17
N LYS A 615 -23.45 -4.88 -12.68
CA LYS A 615 -24.70 -4.78 -13.44
C LYS A 615 -25.00 -3.35 -13.94
N ASN A 616 -24.61 -2.35 -13.16
CA ASN A 616 -24.82 -0.93 -13.47
C ASN A 616 -23.70 -0.35 -14.34
N VAL A 617 -22.54 -1.01 -14.43
CA VAL A 617 -21.43 -0.54 -15.25
C VAL A 617 -21.88 -0.54 -16.71
N LYS A 618 -21.60 0.55 -17.43
CA LYS A 618 -21.98 0.68 -18.85
C LYS A 618 -21.45 -0.49 -19.68
N LYS A 619 -22.30 -1.07 -20.53
CA LYS A 619 -21.89 -2.09 -21.51
C LYS A 619 -21.14 -1.42 -22.66
N ARG A 620 -20.03 -2.02 -23.08
CA ARG A 620 -19.15 -1.53 -24.16
C ARG A 620 -18.86 -2.66 -25.14
N PRO A 621 -18.63 -2.36 -26.42
CA PRO A 621 -18.14 -3.36 -27.37
C PRO A 621 -16.77 -3.88 -26.94
N PHE A 622 -16.42 -5.09 -27.39
CA PHE A 622 -15.09 -5.62 -27.14
C PHE A 622 -14.03 -4.78 -27.87
N THR A 623 -13.12 -4.21 -27.10
CA THR A 623 -12.04 -3.34 -27.54
C THR A 623 -10.74 -3.91 -26.98
N LEU A 624 -9.80 -4.25 -27.88
CA LEU A 624 -8.44 -4.60 -27.51
C LEU A 624 -7.51 -3.42 -27.78
N TYR A 625 -7.05 -2.78 -26.72
CA TYR A 625 -6.03 -1.73 -26.77
C TYR A 625 -4.96 -2.03 -25.70
N THR A 626 -3.69 -2.07 -26.09
CA THR A 626 -2.62 -2.64 -25.24
C THR A 626 -1.50 -1.68 -24.90
N GLU A 627 -1.60 -0.41 -25.33
CA GLU A 627 -0.54 0.56 -25.11
C GLU A 627 -0.71 1.23 -23.73
N PHE A 628 0.38 1.27 -22.97
CA PHE A 628 0.49 1.97 -21.69
C PHE A 628 1.71 2.88 -21.77
N ASP A 629 1.66 4.00 -21.05
CA ASP A 629 2.84 4.80 -20.78
C ASP A 629 3.50 4.35 -19.48
N SER A 630 4.77 3.94 -19.55
CA SER A 630 5.58 3.56 -18.40
C SER A 630 6.16 4.78 -17.66
N GLY A 631 6.00 5.99 -18.19
CA GLY A 631 6.43 7.25 -17.56
C GLY A 631 5.56 7.71 -16.38
N VAL A 632 4.64 6.89 -15.88
CA VAL A 632 3.80 7.26 -14.73
C VAL A 632 4.53 6.97 -13.43
N ALA A 633 4.65 7.98 -12.57
CA ALA A 633 5.21 7.83 -11.23
C ALA A 633 4.12 7.73 -10.16
N TYR A 634 4.46 7.07 -9.05
CA TYR A 634 3.64 7.06 -7.83
C TYR A 634 4.39 7.78 -6.71
N TYR A 635 3.70 8.68 -6.01
CA TYR A 635 4.23 9.40 -4.86
C TYR A 635 3.28 9.24 -3.68
N GLU A 636 3.75 8.64 -2.60
CA GLU A 636 2.94 8.44 -1.41
C GLU A 636 3.20 9.54 -0.37
N CYS A 637 2.14 10.17 0.10
CA CYS A 637 2.25 11.13 1.20
C CYS A 637 2.64 10.41 2.49
N ILE A 638 3.72 10.88 3.11
CA ILE A 638 4.19 10.43 4.43
C ILE A 638 4.44 11.64 5.34
N SER A 639 4.36 11.43 6.65
CA SER A 639 4.45 12.53 7.62
C SER A 639 5.85 13.16 7.60
N ALA A 640 5.91 14.48 7.78
CA ALA A 640 7.15 15.24 7.95
C ALA A 640 8.24 15.03 6.86
N ILE A 641 7.86 14.66 5.63
CA ILE A 641 8.82 14.48 4.53
C ILE A 641 9.20 15.81 3.88
N ASP A 642 10.40 15.89 3.32
CA ASP A 642 10.83 17.01 2.50
C ASP A 642 10.05 17.05 1.16
N ILE A 643 9.23 18.08 0.99
CA ILE A 643 8.38 18.29 -0.19
C ILE A 643 9.19 18.44 -1.49
N ARG A 644 10.47 18.81 -1.41
CA ARG A 644 11.39 18.90 -2.57
C ARG A 644 11.58 17.55 -3.26
N GLN A 645 11.27 16.44 -2.59
CA GLN A 645 11.25 15.13 -3.23
C GLN A 645 10.15 15.04 -4.30
N PHE A 646 8.97 15.62 -4.04
CA PHE A 646 7.89 15.70 -5.03
C PHE A 646 8.22 16.68 -6.16
N GLU A 647 8.84 17.82 -5.83
CA GLU A 647 9.32 18.81 -6.82
C GLU A 647 10.24 18.16 -7.86
N ARG A 648 11.28 17.44 -7.43
CA ARG A 648 12.20 16.74 -8.34
C ARG A 648 11.53 15.67 -9.18
N LEU A 649 10.49 15.03 -8.64
CA LEU A 649 9.69 14.06 -9.38
C LEU A 649 8.92 14.71 -10.53
N ILE A 650 8.29 15.88 -10.29
CA ILE A 650 7.56 16.61 -11.33
C ILE A 650 8.49 17.35 -12.30
N GLU A 651 9.75 17.63 -11.93
CA GLU A 651 10.77 18.15 -12.84
C GLU A 651 11.35 17.08 -13.77
N ASN A 652 11.28 15.80 -13.39
CA ASN A 652 11.86 14.69 -14.17
C ASN A 652 11.26 14.60 -15.58
N PRO A 653 12.01 14.85 -16.67
CA PRO A 653 11.45 14.83 -18.03
C PRO A 653 10.94 13.45 -18.47
N GLU A 654 11.38 12.37 -17.81
CA GLU A 654 10.92 11.01 -18.12
C GLU A 654 9.57 10.68 -17.45
N VAL A 655 9.14 11.46 -16.46
CA VAL A 655 7.84 11.31 -15.81
C VAL A 655 6.77 12.06 -16.59
N SER A 656 5.75 11.37 -17.08
CA SER A 656 4.66 11.93 -17.91
C SER A 656 3.38 12.25 -17.13
N ALA A 657 3.17 11.60 -15.99
CA ALA A 657 2.07 11.84 -15.06
C ALA A 657 2.43 11.31 -13.67
N VAL A 658 1.72 11.79 -12.63
CA VAL A 658 1.93 11.33 -11.25
C VAL A 658 0.62 10.94 -10.60
N LEU A 659 0.62 9.79 -9.93
CA LEU A 659 -0.42 9.38 -8.99
C LEU A 659 0.04 9.65 -7.56
N ILE A 660 -0.73 10.43 -6.80
CA ILE A 660 -0.47 10.71 -5.39
C ILE A 660 -1.31 9.79 -4.50
N GLY A 661 -0.68 9.10 -3.56
CA GLY A 661 -1.34 8.41 -2.45
C GLY A 661 -1.54 9.36 -1.27
N GLY A 662 -2.66 10.08 -1.22
CA GLY A 662 -3.02 10.96 -0.10
C GLY A 662 -3.58 10.19 1.09
N TYR A 663 -3.73 10.87 2.23
CA TYR A 663 -4.34 10.32 3.44
C TYR A 663 -5.86 10.33 3.33
N ASP A 664 -6.51 9.29 3.85
CA ASP A 664 -7.95 9.22 4.11
C ASP A 664 -8.86 9.82 3.02
N THR A 665 -9.27 11.09 3.11
CA THR A 665 -10.09 11.78 2.10
C THR A 665 -9.34 12.22 0.83
N GLY A 666 -8.10 11.76 0.65
CA GLY A 666 -7.14 12.29 -0.33
C GLY A 666 -6.39 13.53 0.18
N ASN A 667 -6.36 13.73 1.51
CA ASN A 667 -5.65 14.83 2.15
C ASN A 667 -4.13 14.72 1.94
N MET A 668 -3.45 15.85 1.91
CA MET A 668 -2.01 15.96 1.71
C MET A 668 -1.53 17.32 2.24
N PRO A 669 -0.21 17.54 2.39
CA PRO A 669 0.31 18.82 2.83
C PRO A 669 -0.24 19.98 1.98
N GLN A 670 -0.62 21.07 2.63
CA GLN A 670 -1.28 22.21 1.99
C GLN A 670 -0.43 22.85 0.88
N GLN A 671 0.90 22.79 1.03
CA GLN A 671 1.88 23.28 0.04
C GLN A 671 1.82 22.50 -1.28
N MET A 672 1.28 21.27 -1.28
CA MET A 672 1.20 20.43 -2.47
C MET A 672 0.37 21.07 -3.59
N LYS A 673 -0.56 21.98 -3.28
CA LYS A 673 -1.33 22.72 -4.29
C LYS A 673 -0.45 23.51 -5.26
N TYR A 674 0.67 24.06 -4.78
CA TYR A 674 1.58 24.82 -5.63
C TYR A 674 2.31 23.90 -6.61
N TYR A 675 2.82 22.76 -6.12
CA TYR A 675 3.49 21.77 -6.95
C TYR A 675 2.54 21.08 -7.94
N ILE A 676 1.29 20.81 -7.54
CA ILE A 676 0.25 20.31 -8.45
C ILE A 676 0.01 21.33 -9.58
N SER A 677 -0.13 22.60 -9.23
CA SER A 677 -0.30 23.68 -10.21
C SER A 677 0.89 23.78 -11.16
N THR A 678 2.13 23.73 -10.65
CA THR A 678 3.34 23.74 -11.47
C THR A 678 3.42 22.53 -12.40
N ALA A 679 3.13 21.32 -11.89
CA ALA A 679 3.14 20.11 -12.71
C ALA A 679 2.13 20.18 -13.87
N VAL A 680 0.91 20.64 -13.58
CA VAL A 680 -0.16 20.72 -14.58
C VAL A 680 0.08 21.85 -15.58
N ASN A 681 0.45 23.04 -15.11
CA ASN A 681 0.51 24.25 -15.94
C ASN A 681 1.87 24.48 -16.61
N SER A 682 2.97 24.09 -15.94
CA SER A 682 4.33 24.33 -16.44
C SER A 682 4.96 23.11 -17.11
N TYR A 683 4.63 21.91 -16.63
CA TYR A 683 5.22 20.66 -17.14
C TYR A 683 4.27 19.80 -17.98
N ASP A 684 3.00 20.19 -18.13
CA ASP A 684 1.97 19.41 -18.83
C ASP A 684 1.83 17.97 -18.29
N LYS A 685 1.95 17.79 -16.97
CA LYS A 685 1.87 16.49 -16.28
C LYS A 685 0.57 16.36 -15.50
N PRO A 686 -0.33 15.44 -15.88
CA PRO A 686 -1.55 15.18 -15.12
C PRO A 686 -1.21 14.63 -13.73
N ILE A 687 -1.85 15.20 -12.71
CA ILE A 687 -1.70 14.77 -11.33
C ILE A 687 -3.04 14.21 -10.85
N ALA A 688 -3.09 12.90 -10.63
CA ALA A 688 -4.24 12.24 -10.02
C ALA A 688 -3.93 11.88 -8.57
N PHE A 689 -4.95 11.76 -7.73
CA PHE A 689 -4.76 11.35 -6.34
C PHE A 689 -5.87 10.43 -5.83
N ILE A 690 -5.46 9.49 -5.00
CA ILE A 690 -6.29 8.50 -4.30
C ILE A 690 -6.08 8.64 -2.79
N SER A 691 -6.88 7.92 -2.02
CA SER A 691 -6.49 7.57 -0.66
C SER A 691 -5.61 6.32 -0.67
N HIS A 692 -4.51 6.34 0.07
CA HIS A 692 -3.72 5.14 0.34
C HIS A 692 -4.25 4.30 1.52
N ASN A 693 -5.32 4.77 2.18
CA ASN A 693 -5.99 4.05 3.27
C ASN A 693 -7.12 3.16 2.71
N ASP A 694 -7.36 2.02 3.37
CA ASP A 694 -8.32 1.00 2.92
C ASP A 694 -9.76 1.50 2.78
N ASN A 695 -10.23 2.20 3.82
CA ASN A 695 -11.54 2.82 3.91
C ASN A 695 -11.55 4.28 3.45
N GLY A 696 -10.39 4.81 3.06
CA GLY A 696 -10.28 6.17 2.58
C GLY A 696 -10.82 6.32 1.15
N ILE A 697 -11.38 7.49 0.86
CA ILE A 697 -11.98 7.83 -0.44
C ILE A 697 -11.56 9.25 -0.80
N ALA A 698 -10.89 9.41 -1.94
CA ALA A 698 -10.45 10.71 -2.44
C ALA A 698 -11.63 11.51 -3.03
N GLU A 699 -12.46 12.07 -2.16
CA GLU A 699 -13.72 12.70 -2.54
C GLU A 699 -13.56 14.19 -2.85
N ILE A 700 -14.08 14.59 -4.01
CA ILE A 700 -13.92 15.93 -4.59
C ILE A 700 -14.42 17.06 -3.70
N ASN A 701 -15.44 16.80 -2.88
CA ASN A 701 -16.07 17.78 -2.01
C ASN A 701 -15.81 17.55 -0.52
N ALA A 702 -14.89 16.65 -0.16
CA ALA A 702 -14.67 16.24 1.22
C ALA A 702 -14.30 17.40 2.16
N SER A 703 -13.46 18.33 1.70
CA SER A 703 -13.04 19.48 2.53
C SER A 703 -12.66 20.70 1.68
N PRO A 704 -12.61 21.92 2.27
CA PRO A 704 -12.09 23.10 1.61
C PRO A 704 -10.68 22.91 1.05
N ARG A 705 -9.84 22.16 1.77
CA ARG A 705 -8.47 21.84 1.35
C ARG A 705 -8.45 20.99 0.06
N ILE A 706 -9.27 19.95 -0.03
CA ILE A 706 -9.33 19.12 -1.26
C ILE A 706 -9.75 19.97 -2.47
N LYS A 707 -10.69 20.91 -2.28
CA LYS A 707 -11.10 21.85 -3.34
C LYS A 707 -9.94 22.70 -3.85
N GLU A 708 -8.95 23.03 -3.01
CA GLU A 708 -7.75 23.76 -3.47
C GLU A 708 -6.84 22.90 -4.35
N PHE A 709 -6.64 21.61 -4.03
CA PHE A 709 -5.88 20.71 -4.89
C PHE A 709 -6.56 20.50 -6.25
N ILE A 710 -7.88 20.44 -6.26
CA ILE A 710 -8.67 20.35 -7.51
C ILE A 710 -8.56 21.64 -8.32
N LYS A 711 -8.66 22.82 -7.69
CA LYS A 711 -8.44 24.11 -8.36
C LYS A 711 -7.03 24.23 -8.94
N ALA A 712 -6.02 23.66 -8.27
CA ALA A 712 -4.66 23.57 -8.78
C ALA A 712 -4.49 22.63 -9.98
N GLY A 713 -5.51 21.83 -10.32
CA GLY A 713 -5.49 20.93 -11.47
C GLY A 713 -5.49 19.45 -11.14
N GLY A 714 -5.45 19.08 -9.86
CA GLY A 714 -5.46 17.71 -9.37
C GLY A 714 -6.74 16.95 -9.70
N ILE A 715 -6.63 15.64 -9.86
CA ILE A 715 -7.71 14.74 -10.27
C ILE A 715 -8.00 13.75 -9.12
N ALA A 716 -9.00 14.04 -8.30
CA ALA A 716 -9.42 13.14 -7.21
C ALA A 716 -10.14 11.91 -7.78
N LEU A 717 -9.79 10.70 -7.34
CA LEU A 717 -10.26 9.45 -7.94
C LEU A 717 -11.24 8.65 -7.08
N GLY A 718 -11.87 9.27 -6.08
CA GLY A 718 -12.94 8.65 -5.28
C GLY A 718 -12.50 7.34 -4.62
N ASP A 719 -13.25 6.27 -4.90
CA ASP A 719 -13.07 4.94 -4.34
C ASP A 719 -12.10 4.04 -5.11
N MET A 720 -11.43 4.55 -6.15
CA MET A 720 -10.45 3.79 -6.92
C MET A 720 -9.25 3.37 -6.06
N ILE A 721 -8.80 2.12 -6.20
CA ILE A 721 -7.63 1.59 -5.48
C ILE A 721 -6.32 1.91 -6.20
N LYS A 722 -5.18 1.82 -5.48
CA LYS A 722 -3.83 2.12 -5.98
C LYS A 722 -3.48 1.37 -7.25
N GLU A 723 -3.69 0.06 -7.25
CA GLU A 723 -3.40 -0.86 -8.34
C GLU A 723 -4.15 -0.45 -9.60
N SER A 724 -5.44 -0.11 -9.44
CA SER A 724 -6.30 0.26 -10.56
C SER A 724 -6.00 1.67 -11.06
N ALA A 725 -5.86 2.65 -10.16
CA ALA A 725 -5.57 4.04 -10.50
C ALA A 725 -4.24 4.21 -11.23
N PHE A 726 -3.19 3.53 -10.75
CA PHE A 726 -1.87 3.59 -11.37
C PHE A 726 -1.90 3.02 -12.79
N GLN A 727 -2.52 1.84 -12.96
CA GLN A 727 -2.67 1.21 -14.28
C GLN A 727 -3.56 2.04 -15.21
N LYS A 728 -4.68 2.60 -14.71
CA LYS A 728 -5.57 3.43 -15.52
C LYS A 728 -4.93 4.73 -15.99
N LEU A 729 -4.11 5.36 -15.14
CA LEU A 729 -3.38 6.58 -15.51
C LEU A 729 -2.35 6.29 -16.60
N GLY A 730 -1.58 5.19 -16.49
CA GLY A 730 -0.66 4.74 -17.53
C GLY A 730 -1.38 4.39 -18.84
N PHE A 731 -2.57 3.77 -18.75
CA PHE A 731 -3.42 3.49 -19.90
C PHE A 731 -3.91 4.77 -20.59
N ALA A 732 -4.39 5.73 -19.81
CA ALA A 732 -4.86 7.03 -20.32
C ALA A 732 -3.73 7.80 -21.02
N GLN A 733 -2.52 7.82 -20.43
CA GLN A 733 -1.34 8.42 -21.06
C GLN A 733 -0.94 7.69 -22.36
N GLY A 734 -1.05 6.36 -22.40
CA GLY A 734 -0.84 5.58 -23.62
C GLY A 734 -1.76 6.04 -24.76
N VAL A 735 -3.05 6.26 -24.46
CA VAL A 735 -4.05 6.76 -25.41
C VAL A 735 -3.73 8.20 -25.85
N VAL A 736 -3.43 9.08 -24.89
CA VAL A 736 -3.02 10.48 -25.14
C VAL A 736 -1.83 10.53 -26.11
N LYS A 737 -0.79 9.73 -25.87
CA LYS A 737 0.42 9.68 -26.70
C LYS A 737 0.12 9.20 -28.13
N LYS A 738 -0.82 8.25 -28.29
CA LYS A 738 -1.26 7.79 -29.62
C LYS A 738 -2.12 8.82 -30.35
N LEU A 739 -2.90 9.61 -29.64
CA LEU A 739 -3.70 10.70 -30.20
C LEU A 739 -2.87 11.96 -30.49
N GLY A 740 -1.71 12.11 -29.85
CA GLY A 740 -0.89 13.31 -29.95
C GLY A 740 -1.46 14.51 -29.20
N LEU A 741 -2.22 14.29 -28.12
CA LEU A 741 -2.81 15.38 -27.33
C LEU A 741 -1.77 16.02 -26.41
N THR A 742 -1.82 17.34 -26.27
CA THR A 742 -0.92 18.15 -25.42
C THR A 742 -1.70 19.22 -24.65
N GLY A 743 -1.10 19.77 -23.59
CA GLY A 743 -1.63 20.92 -22.86
C GLY A 743 -3.06 20.72 -22.34
N HIS A 744 -3.91 21.73 -22.52
CA HIS A 744 -5.29 21.71 -22.01
C HIS A 744 -6.13 20.54 -22.57
N GLU A 745 -5.92 20.12 -23.82
CA GLU A 745 -6.65 19.00 -24.41
C GLU A 745 -6.26 17.67 -23.74
N LYS A 746 -4.95 17.48 -23.48
CA LYS A 746 -4.44 16.34 -22.70
C LYS A 746 -5.05 16.31 -21.31
N MET A 747 -5.05 17.43 -20.58
CA MET A 747 -5.60 17.51 -19.22
C MET A 747 -7.09 17.21 -19.18
N GLY A 748 -7.86 17.79 -20.09
CA GLY A 748 -9.29 17.53 -20.23
C GLY A 748 -9.57 16.06 -20.53
N PHE A 749 -8.79 15.46 -21.45
CA PHE A 749 -8.95 14.06 -21.82
C PHE A 749 -8.66 13.13 -20.65
N VAL A 750 -7.53 13.33 -19.96
CA VAL A 750 -7.15 12.49 -18.83
C VAL A 750 -8.15 12.61 -17.69
N ARG A 751 -8.62 13.82 -17.35
CA ARG A 751 -9.67 14.01 -16.33
C ARG A 751 -10.92 13.21 -16.65
N LYS A 752 -11.44 13.35 -17.87
CA LYS A 752 -12.65 12.62 -18.28
C LYS A 752 -12.41 11.12 -18.32
N PHE A 753 -11.26 10.68 -18.84
CA PHE A 753 -10.90 9.27 -18.95
C PHE A 753 -10.82 8.60 -17.56
N MET A 754 -10.18 9.26 -16.60
CA MET A 754 -10.08 8.76 -15.23
C MET A 754 -11.45 8.67 -14.54
N HIS A 755 -12.38 9.59 -14.87
CA HIS A 755 -13.77 9.60 -14.40
C HIS A 755 -14.75 8.84 -15.30
N THR A 756 -14.28 8.04 -16.25
CA THR A 756 -15.15 7.10 -16.99
C THR A 756 -15.03 5.72 -16.36
N ASN A 757 -16.12 5.18 -15.83
CA ASN A 757 -16.18 3.81 -15.33
C ASN A 757 -16.17 2.81 -16.50
N PHE A 758 -15.12 1.98 -16.60
CA PHE A 758 -14.99 0.99 -17.67
C PHE A 758 -15.38 -0.42 -17.22
N VAL A 759 -14.98 -0.80 -16.01
CA VAL A 759 -14.98 -2.19 -15.53
C VAL A 759 -15.43 -2.31 -14.07
N GLY A 760 -15.86 -1.23 -13.44
CA GLY A 760 -16.23 -1.19 -12.02
C GLY A 760 -15.09 -0.75 -11.11
N GLU A 761 -14.08 -0.06 -11.65
CA GLU A 761 -12.93 0.45 -10.90
C GLU A 761 -13.22 1.69 -10.03
N ILE A 762 -14.31 2.39 -10.33
CA ILE A 762 -14.76 3.61 -9.66
C ILE A 762 -16.28 3.64 -9.67
N SER A 763 -16.89 4.11 -8.58
CA SER A 763 -18.35 4.26 -8.50
C SER A 763 -18.87 5.40 -9.38
N ASP A 764 -20.02 5.19 -10.03
CA ASP A 764 -20.60 6.16 -10.99
C ASP A 764 -20.92 7.52 -10.35
N HIS A 765 -21.22 7.55 -9.05
CA HIS A 765 -21.42 8.82 -8.32
C HIS A 765 -20.16 9.70 -8.34
N PHE A 766 -18.96 9.13 -8.15
CA PHE A 766 -17.71 9.88 -8.21
C PHE A 766 -17.38 10.33 -9.65
N CYS A 767 -17.71 9.50 -10.64
CA CYS A 767 -17.63 9.90 -12.05
C CYS A 767 -18.46 11.16 -12.33
N TYR A 768 -19.72 11.15 -11.90
CA TYR A 768 -20.64 12.28 -12.08
C TYR A 768 -20.20 13.53 -11.32
N ALA A 769 -19.80 13.38 -10.05
CA ALA A 769 -19.30 14.48 -9.24
C ALA A 769 -18.07 15.13 -9.87
N GLY A 770 -17.14 14.32 -10.39
CA GLY A 770 -15.98 14.79 -11.14
C GLY A 770 -16.36 15.58 -12.38
N ASP A 771 -17.15 14.99 -13.26
CA ASP A 771 -17.58 15.63 -14.50
C ASP A 771 -18.23 17.01 -14.24
N LEU A 772 -19.06 17.13 -13.20
CA LEU A 772 -19.67 18.40 -12.81
C LEU A 772 -18.66 19.44 -12.32
N VAL A 773 -17.77 19.04 -11.41
CA VAL A 773 -16.83 19.98 -10.78
C VAL A 773 -15.75 20.43 -11.76
N TYR A 774 -15.13 19.51 -12.51
CA TYR A 774 -14.08 19.86 -13.46
C TYR A 774 -14.61 20.69 -14.63
N LYS A 775 -15.84 20.44 -15.09
CA LYS A 775 -16.48 21.27 -16.14
C LYS A 775 -16.65 22.71 -15.69
N LYS A 776 -17.08 22.94 -14.44
CA LYS A 776 -17.25 24.28 -13.88
C LYS A 776 -15.91 25.01 -13.70
N ILE A 777 -14.87 24.32 -13.24
CA ILE A 777 -13.58 24.94 -12.92
C ILE A 777 -12.77 25.25 -14.18
N PHE A 778 -12.69 24.32 -15.14
CA PHE A 778 -11.72 24.42 -16.24
C PHE A 778 -12.31 24.87 -17.57
N ASN A 779 -13.64 25.06 -17.67
CA ASN A 779 -14.35 25.48 -18.88
C ASN A 779 -13.89 24.77 -20.18
N ALA A 780 -13.45 23.51 -20.05
CA ALA A 780 -12.83 22.77 -21.13
C ALA A 780 -13.89 22.25 -22.12
N LYS A 781 -13.50 22.07 -23.39
CA LYS A 781 -14.31 21.35 -24.37
C LYS A 781 -14.80 20.05 -23.75
N THR A 782 -16.12 19.84 -23.74
CA THR A 782 -16.71 18.70 -23.04
C THR A 782 -16.36 17.42 -23.79
N ILE A 783 -15.32 16.74 -23.35
CA ILE A 783 -15.00 15.38 -23.81
C ILE A 783 -16.04 14.45 -23.21
N THR A 784 -16.68 13.67 -24.06
CA THR A 784 -17.74 12.75 -23.65
C THR A 784 -17.23 11.31 -23.58
N ASP A 785 -18.02 10.44 -22.96
CA ASP A 785 -17.80 8.99 -23.01
C ASP A 785 -17.75 8.44 -24.44
N ILE A 786 -18.47 9.07 -25.37
CA ILE A 786 -18.49 8.69 -26.79
C ILE A 786 -17.14 9.03 -27.44
N ASP A 787 -16.56 10.17 -27.11
CA ASP A 787 -15.25 10.58 -27.65
C ASP A 787 -14.13 9.67 -27.15
N ILE A 788 -14.21 9.24 -25.89
CA ILE A 788 -13.28 8.23 -25.35
C ILE A 788 -13.44 6.90 -26.09
N GLN A 789 -14.67 6.42 -26.27
CA GLN A 789 -14.90 5.16 -26.98
C GLN A 789 -14.39 5.23 -28.43
N LYS A 790 -14.69 6.31 -29.16
CA LYS A 790 -14.17 6.54 -30.52
C LYS A 790 -12.64 6.53 -30.56
N SER A 791 -11.99 7.10 -29.56
CA SER A 791 -10.53 7.12 -29.45
C SER A 791 -9.94 5.72 -29.29
N LEU A 792 -10.56 4.88 -28.45
CA LEU A 792 -10.16 3.49 -28.28
C LEU A 792 -10.44 2.64 -29.53
N ASP A 793 -11.60 2.84 -30.16
CA ASP A 793 -12.01 2.12 -31.36
C ASP A 793 -11.06 2.40 -32.55
N ARG A 794 -10.55 3.64 -32.65
CA ARG A 794 -9.59 4.06 -33.68
C ARG A 794 -8.31 3.22 -33.68
N PHE A 795 -7.88 2.75 -32.52
CA PHE A 795 -6.62 2.02 -32.33
C PHE A 795 -6.81 0.58 -31.85
N THR A 796 -8.02 0.05 -31.98
CA THR A 796 -8.33 -1.33 -31.59
C THR A 796 -7.57 -2.33 -32.45
N GLU A 797 -6.82 -3.23 -31.82
CA GLU A 797 -6.16 -4.35 -32.49
C GLU A 797 -7.19 -5.37 -32.98
N ARG A 798 -7.13 -5.76 -34.27
CA ARG A 798 -8.06 -6.74 -34.86
C ARG A 798 -7.34 -8.06 -35.18
N TYR A 799 -7.93 -9.16 -34.73
CA TYR A 799 -7.45 -10.52 -35.03
C TYR A 799 -8.42 -11.24 -35.98
N ARG A 800 -7.88 -11.96 -36.97
CA ARG A 800 -8.67 -12.89 -37.78
C ARG A 800 -9.03 -14.11 -36.92
N LYS A 801 -10.27 -14.60 -37.02
CA LYS A 801 -10.68 -15.88 -36.41
C LYS A 801 -9.68 -16.97 -36.82
N VAL A 802 -8.96 -17.53 -35.85
CA VAL A 802 -8.01 -18.62 -36.10
C VAL A 802 -8.79 -19.85 -36.55
N ARG A 803 -8.69 -20.21 -37.84
CA ARG A 803 -9.24 -21.46 -38.37
C ARG A 803 -8.42 -22.62 -37.81
N CYS A 804 -8.97 -23.37 -36.85
CA CYS A 804 -8.36 -24.63 -36.44
C CYS A 804 -8.41 -25.63 -37.62
N HIS A 805 -7.22 -26.09 -38.02
CA HIS A 805 -7.05 -27.23 -38.92
C HIS A 805 -7.45 -28.53 -38.20
N THR A 806 -8.75 -28.74 -38.03
CA THR A 806 -9.29 -30.03 -37.61
C THR A 806 -10.22 -30.54 -38.71
N LYS A 807 -9.78 -31.62 -39.38
CA LYS A 807 -10.46 -32.41 -40.42
C LYS A 807 -10.18 -32.11 -41.91
N ASN A 808 -8.91 -31.93 -42.33
CA ASN A 808 -8.56 -32.19 -43.74
C ASN A 808 -7.42 -33.22 -43.97
N THR A 809 -6.76 -33.69 -42.92
CA THR A 809 -5.76 -34.77 -43.02
C THR A 809 -6.38 -36.17 -43.14
N LYS A 810 -7.63 -36.39 -42.66
CA LYS A 810 -8.32 -37.68 -42.85
C LYS A 810 -8.74 -37.95 -44.31
N ARG A 811 -9.02 -36.93 -45.13
CA ARG A 811 -9.38 -37.13 -46.55
C ARG A 811 -8.17 -37.39 -47.46
N LYS A 812 -6.98 -36.87 -47.14
CA LYS A 812 -5.76 -37.16 -47.91
C LYS A 812 -5.10 -38.51 -47.56
N VAL A 813 -5.32 -39.05 -46.35
CA VAL A 813 -4.84 -40.39 -45.97
C VAL A 813 -5.78 -41.51 -46.44
N LEU A 814 -7.11 -41.30 -46.44
CA LEU A 814 -8.05 -42.28 -47.01
C LEU A 814 -8.01 -42.36 -48.55
N LYS A 815 -7.72 -41.26 -49.28
CA LYS A 815 -7.52 -41.32 -50.74
C LYS A 815 -6.19 -41.96 -51.18
N LYS A 816 -5.17 -42.02 -50.29
CA LYS A 816 -3.92 -42.74 -50.56
C LYS A 816 -3.98 -44.25 -50.23
N LYS A 817 -4.89 -44.69 -49.36
CA LYS A 817 -5.11 -46.12 -49.09
C LYS A 817 -6.01 -46.84 -50.10
N HIS A 818 -6.82 -46.13 -50.89
CA HIS A 818 -7.60 -46.72 -52.00
C HIS A 818 -6.88 -46.77 -53.35
N LYS A 819 -5.69 -46.18 -53.49
CA LYS A 819 -4.84 -46.31 -54.70
C LYS A 819 -3.71 -47.35 -54.57
N LYS A 820 -3.65 -48.10 -53.46
CA LYS A 820 -2.68 -49.18 -53.21
C LYS A 820 -3.34 -50.57 -53.01
N ARG A 821 -4.60 -50.71 -53.40
CA ARG A 821 -5.27 -52.01 -53.64
C ARG A 821 -5.82 -51.99 -55.07
N LYS A 822 -4.90 -52.02 -56.02
CA LYS A 822 -5.05 -52.60 -57.35
C LYS A 822 -3.86 -53.53 -57.51
#